data_AF-A0A1E5VQI3-F1
#
_entry.id   AF-A0A1E5VQI3-F1
#
_cell.length_a   1.000
_cell.length_b   1.000
_cell.length_c   1.000
_cell.angle_alpha   90.00
_cell.angle_beta   90.00
_cell.angle_gamma   90.00
#
_symmetry.space_group_name_H-M   'P 1'
#
loop_
_entity.id
_entity.type
_entity.pdbx_description
1 polymer ?
#
loop_
_entity_poly.entity_id
_entity_poly.type
_entity_poly.pdbx_seq_one_letter_code
_entity_poly.pdbx_strand_id
1 'polypeptide(L)'
;MASRSTLLLLSLLLSTAVAESSSSSRNAELDALMDLKAALDPSGRALASWARGGDPCGRGDYFEGVSCDARGRVAAISLQGKGLAGTVPPAVAMLPGLTGLYLHYNELSGAVPRELGGLPDLAELYLGVNNLSGTIPVELGRLGSLQVLQLGYNQLSGSIPTQLGLLKKLTVLALQSNHLTGAMPASLGDLPALTRLDLSSNQLFGSIPSKLAEIPQLSTLDLRNNMLSGSVPSGLNKLHEGFRYENNSELCGAQFDSLKACPDDGNDNGNMPHKPESTSIKPQQIPQTTNFKRNCDNGGCSKPSTLSAGAVIAGTIIIIAGAAACGLSVFSWHRRQKQKVGSSVEHLEGRLSLDQSKETCQRSASSLINVEYSSGWDTSSEGSQHGSRLPSEGSPSVRFNLEEVECATQYFSDVNLLGKSNFAATYKGIMRDGSVVAVKSINKSSCKSEEADFLKGLRMLTSLRHENLVGLRGFCRSRARGECFLVYEFMANGSLSRYLDVKDGDADATVLDWAMRVSVIKGIAKGIDYLHSSKPNMPPLVHQSISADKVLIDHLFVPRLSGAGLHKLLADDVVFSTLKDSAAMGYLAPEYTTTGRFTEKSDVYAFGVVVLQVLTGRRTVSSHLRLGAESGRLDDLVDPRLGGRFSRPEAAKLAGIALLCTAEAPGQRPAMAAVLQQLGTSQ
;
A
#
# COMPACT_ATOMS: atom_id res chain seq x y z
N MET A 1 49.96 19.58 48.66
CA MET A 1 49.25 20.33 47.60
C MET A 1 49.29 19.68 46.21
N ALA A 2 50.17 18.71 45.92
CA ALA A 2 50.29 18.11 44.58
C ALA A 2 49.18 17.09 44.18
N SER A 3 48.39 16.56 45.13
CA SER A 3 47.39 15.50 44.85
C SER A 3 45.98 16.02 44.49
N ARG A 4 45.65 17.27 44.81
CA ARG A 4 44.35 17.88 44.41
C ARG A 4 44.37 18.43 42.98
N SER A 5 45.52 18.90 42.50
CA SER A 5 45.67 19.40 41.13
C SER A 5 45.62 18.29 40.08
N THR A 6 46.11 17.08 40.39
CA THR A 6 46.04 15.93 39.49
C THR A 6 44.63 15.35 39.36
N LEU A 7 43.82 15.37 40.43
CA LEU A 7 42.40 14.97 40.39
C LEU A 7 41.55 15.96 39.60
N LEU A 8 41.81 17.27 39.71
CA LEU A 8 41.15 18.30 38.91
C LEU A 8 41.54 18.21 37.43
N LEU A 9 42.82 17.99 37.11
CA LEU A 9 43.29 17.76 35.74
C LEU A 9 42.70 16.48 35.13
N LEU A 10 42.59 15.38 35.89
CA LEU A 10 41.91 14.17 35.40
C LEU A 10 40.41 14.43 35.16
N SER A 11 39.72 15.15 36.05
CA SER A 11 38.31 15.47 35.86
C SER A 11 38.08 16.39 34.66
N LEU A 12 38.99 17.35 34.41
CA LEU A 12 38.94 18.24 33.26
C LEU A 12 39.22 17.47 31.96
N LEU A 13 40.24 16.60 31.96
CA LEU A 13 40.59 15.74 30.82
C LEU A 13 39.50 14.71 30.49
N LEU A 14 38.83 14.15 31.51
CA LEU A 14 37.65 13.30 31.29
C LEU A 14 36.48 14.13 30.73
N SER A 15 36.25 15.34 31.22
CA SER A 15 35.16 16.19 30.70
C SER A 15 35.39 16.68 29.27
N THR A 16 36.64 16.96 28.87
CA THR A 16 36.99 17.31 27.49
C THR A 16 36.93 16.10 26.57
N ALA A 17 37.35 14.92 27.02
CA ALA A 17 37.24 13.68 26.24
C ALA A 17 35.77 13.24 26.02
N VAL A 18 34.90 13.47 27.00
CA VAL A 18 33.44 13.22 26.86
C VAL A 18 32.81 14.25 25.91
N ALA A 19 33.25 15.51 25.93
CA ALA A 19 32.80 16.53 24.98
C ALA A 19 33.26 16.23 23.54
N GLU A 20 34.51 15.80 23.32
CA GLU A 20 35.07 15.44 22.01
C GLU A 20 34.49 14.14 21.42
N SER A 21 34.20 13.15 22.26
CA SER A 21 33.49 11.93 21.82
C SER A 21 32.02 12.21 21.48
N SER A 22 31.37 13.13 22.18
CA SER A 22 29.99 13.54 21.88
C SER A 22 29.88 14.37 20.59
N SER A 23 30.88 15.20 20.28
CA SER A 23 30.89 16.00 19.03
C SER A 23 31.25 15.15 17.81
N SER A 24 32.19 14.21 17.93
CA SER A 24 32.54 13.27 16.85
C SER A 24 31.40 12.30 16.52
N SER A 25 30.71 11.76 17.53
CA SER A 25 29.54 10.90 17.32
C SER A 25 28.38 11.64 16.66
N ARG A 26 28.15 12.91 17.01
CA ARG A 26 27.11 13.74 16.37
C ARG A 26 27.41 14.03 14.91
N ASN A 27 28.67 14.29 14.57
CA ASN A 27 29.08 14.50 13.18
C ASN A 27 28.88 13.22 12.34
N ALA A 28 29.16 12.04 12.91
CA ALA A 28 28.96 10.76 12.23
C ALA A 28 27.47 10.43 11.97
N GLU A 29 26.59 10.70 12.94
CA GLU A 29 25.13 10.52 12.75
C GLU A 29 24.60 11.47 11.67
N LEU A 30 25.06 12.73 11.67
CA LEU A 30 24.70 13.71 10.65
C LEU A 30 25.16 13.29 9.25
N ASP A 31 26.40 12.81 9.11
CA ASP A 31 26.92 12.31 7.83
C ASP A 31 26.10 11.10 7.34
N ALA A 32 25.76 10.17 8.22
CA ALA A 32 24.90 9.03 7.89
C ALA A 32 23.50 9.47 7.41
N LEU A 33 22.91 10.48 8.04
CA LEU A 33 21.64 11.07 7.59
C LEU A 33 21.76 11.77 6.23
N MET A 34 22.89 12.42 5.95
CA MET A 34 23.13 13.05 4.64
C MET A 34 23.30 12.01 3.54
N ASP A 35 24.01 10.92 3.79
CA ASP A 35 24.12 9.79 2.87
C ASP A 35 22.75 9.14 2.63
N LEU A 36 21.94 8.99 3.69
CA LEU A 36 20.57 8.52 3.59
C LEU A 36 19.71 9.46 2.73
N LYS A 37 19.81 10.77 2.94
CA LYS A 37 19.12 11.76 2.09
C LYS A 37 19.52 11.62 0.63
N ALA A 38 20.81 11.56 0.34
CA ALA A 38 21.32 11.45 -1.03
C ALA A 38 20.84 10.16 -1.72
N ALA A 39 20.71 9.07 -0.96
CA ALA A 39 20.28 7.77 -1.48
C ALA A 39 18.75 7.64 -1.65
N LEU A 40 17.95 8.25 -0.76
CA LEU A 40 16.48 8.12 -0.76
C LEU A 40 15.75 9.26 -1.48
N ASP A 41 16.35 10.44 -1.58
CA ASP A 41 15.79 11.61 -2.25
C ASP A 41 16.82 12.28 -3.15
N PRO A 42 17.19 11.65 -4.28
CA PRO A 42 18.14 12.22 -5.23
C PRO A 42 17.62 13.53 -5.85
N SER A 43 16.31 13.78 -5.79
CA SER A 43 15.69 15.01 -6.28
C SER A 43 15.79 16.18 -5.30
N GLY A 44 16.07 15.90 -4.02
CA GLY A 44 16.16 16.86 -2.93
C GLY A 44 14.84 17.56 -2.58
N ARG A 45 13.70 17.02 -3.03
CA ARG A 45 12.37 17.65 -2.85
C ARG A 45 11.66 17.21 -1.59
N ALA A 46 11.81 15.94 -1.20
CA ALA A 46 11.05 15.33 -0.11
C ALA A 46 11.72 15.57 1.26
N LEU A 47 13.05 15.57 1.32
CA LEU A 47 13.83 15.72 2.56
C LEU A 47 14.47 17.11 2.65
N ALA A 48 13.74 18.17 2.28
CA ALA A 48 14.27 19.54 2.21
C ALA A 48 14.81 20.04 3.57
N SER A 49 14.20 19.64 4.69
CA SER A 49 14.62 20.05 6.03
C SER A 49 15.96 19.42 6.48
N TRP A 50 16.40 18.34 5.84
CA TRP A 50 17.64 17.65 6.19
C TRP A 50 18.83 18.40 5.58
N ALA A 51 19.52 19.23 6.36
CA ALA A 51 20.62 20.07 5.89
C ALA A 51 21.93 19.81 6.64
N ARG A 52 23.08 19.90 5.95
CA ARG A 52 24.41 19.70 6.56
C ARG A 52 24.72 20.65 7.73
N GLY A 53 24.07 21.82 7.78
CA GLY A 53 24.23 22.79 8.87
C GLY A 53 23.15 22.68 9.95
N GLY A 54 22.17 21.79 9.80
CA GLY A 54 21.08 21.61 10.76
C GLY A 54 21.43 20.60 11.85
N ASP A 55 20.70 20.68 12.95
CA ASP A 55 20.80 19.74 14.08
C ASP A 55 19.63 18.75 14.03
N PRO A 56 19.87 17.45 13.75
CA PRO A 56 18.80 16.44 13.71
C PRO A 56 17.96 16.39 14.99
N CYS A 57 18.52 16.78 16.14
CA CYS A 57 17.89 16.71 17.46
C CYS A 57 17.65 18.10 18.11
N GLY A 58 17.81 19.20 17.35
CA GLY A 58 17.84 20.57 17.88
C GLY A 58 16.48 21.27 18.02
N ARG A 59 16.44 22.38 18.76
CA ARG A 59 15.21 23.12 19.14
C ARG A 59 14.73 24.16 18.11
N GLY A 60 15.22 24.13 16.87
CA GLY A 60 14.94 25.16 15.84
C GLY A 60 14.87 24.64 14.40
N ASP A 61 15.83 23.81 13.98
CA ASP A 61 15.95 23.28 12.60
C ASP A 61 15.86 21.74 12.57
N TYR A 62 14.81 21.18 13.17
CA TYR A 62 14.67 19.72 13.28
C TYR A 62 14.50 19.04 11.93
N PHE A 63 15.10 17.87 11.77
CA PHE A 63 14.91 17.05 10.57
C PHE A 63 13.53 16.41 10.62
N GLU A 64 12.67 16.72 9.65
CA GLU A 64 11.36 16.11 9.55
C GLU A 64 11.50 14.57 9.45
N GLY A 65 10.74 13.87 10.29
CA GLY A 65 10.78 12.41 10.37
C GLY A 65 11.90 11.85 11.24
N VAL A 66 12.81 12.67 11.79
CA VAL A 66 13.83 12.21 12.73
C VAL A 66 13.35 12.45 14.17
N SER A 67 13.54 11.45 15.03
CA SER A 67 13.33 11.56 16.47
C SER A 67 14.56 11.08 17.22
N CYS A 68 14.81 11.67 18.39
CA CYS A 68 16.02 11.41 19.16
C CYS A 68 15.71 10.91 20.57
N ASP A 69 16.63 10.13 21.14
CA ASP A 69 16.53 9.64 22.51
C ASP A 69 16.81 10.76 23.53
N ALA A 70 16.64 10.48 24.82
CA ALA A 70 16.92 11.43 25.90
C ALA A 70 18.39 11.90 25.96
N ARG A 71 19.30 11.24 25.24
CA ARG A 71 20.73 11.60 25.11
C ARG A 71 21.00 12.45 23.87
N GLY A 72 19.98 12.73 23.05
CA GLY A 72 20.09 13.49 21.82
C GLY A 72 20.76 12.73 20.69
N ARG A 73 20.63 11.40 20.65
CA ARG A 73 21.05 10.55 19.52
C ARG A 73 19.85 10.17 18.67
N VAL A 74 20.05 9.99 17.37
CA VAL A 74 18.99 9.54 16.46
C VAL A 74 18.42 8.19 16.91
N ALA A 75 17.13 8.17 17.25
CA ALA A 75 16.43 7.00 17.77
C ALA A 75 15.45 6.41 16.76
N ALA A 76 14.73 7.23 16.00
CA ALA A 76 13.90 6.71 14.93
C ALA A 76 13.84 7.62 13.71
N ILE A 77 13.73 7.00 12.54
CA ILE A 77 13.56 7.65 11.24
C ILE A 77 12.23 7.21 10.65
N SER A 78 11.30 8.17 10.52
CA SER A 78 9.93 8.00 10.06
C SER A 78 9.71 8.78 8.77
N LEU A 79 9.88 8.09 7.64
CA LEU A 79 9.77 8.65 6.28
C LEU A 79 8.78 7.88 5.41
N GLN A 80 7.77 7.28 6.02
CA GLN A 80 6.75 6.52 5.31
C GLN A 80 5.96 7.40 4.34
N GLY A 81 5.65 6.87 3.17
CA GLY A 81 4.80 7.56 2.21
C GLY A 81 5.42 8.78 1.53
N LYS A 82 6.67 9.16 1.80
CA LYS A 82 7.23 10.43 1.30
C LYS A 82 7.52 10.46 -0.22
N GLY A 83 7.17 9.40 -0.95
CA GLY A 83 7.47 9.27 -2.38
C GLY A 83 8.97 9.13 -2.64
N LEU A 84 9.74 8.67 -1.64
CA LEU A 84 11.18 8.50 -1.74
C LEU A 84 11.51 7.41 -2.75
N ALA A 85 12.56 7.63 -3.53
CA ALA A 85 13.00 6.73 -4.59
C ALA A 85 14.52 6.57 -4.53
N GLY A 86 15.02 5.36 -4.73
CA GLY A 86 16.44 5.05 -4.64
C GLY A 86 16.70 3.77 -3.87
N THR A 87 17.78 3.69 -3.10
CA THR A 87 18.16 2.48 -2.35
C THR A 87 18.38 2.80 -0.88
N VAL A 88 18.14 1.84 0.01
CA VAL A 88 18.53 1.99 1.42
C VAL A 88 20.05 1.85 1.50
N PRO A 89 20.82 2.87 1.90
CA PRO A 89 22.26 2.78 1.92
C PRO A 89 22.76 2.02 3.17
N PRO A 90 23.92 1.36 3.10
CA PRO A 90 24.57 0.74 4.27
C PRO A 90 24.85 1.74 5.41
N ALA A 91 24.98 3.04 5.09
CA ALA A 91 25.21 4.12 6.06
C ALA A 91 24.15 4.19 7.17
N VAL A 92 22.94 3.65 6.96
CA VAL A 92 21.92 3.54 8.02
C VAL A 92 22.44 2.78 9.25
N ALA A 93 23.34 1.81 9.05
CA ALA A 93 23.97 1.06 10.13
C ALA A 93 24.92 1.89 11.00
N MET A 94 25.28 3.12 10.57
CA MET A 94 26.10 4.07 11.33
C MET A 94 25.29 4.89 12.35
N LEU A 95 24.01 4.56 12.55
CA LEU A 95 23.12 5.15 13.56
C LEU A 95 22.92 4.15 14.72
N PRO A 96 23.86 4.02 15.66
CA PRO A 96 23.86 2.95 16.66
C PRO A 96 22.70 3.05 17.66
N GLY A 97 22.09 4.24 17.82
CA GLY A 97 20.93 4.45 18.67
C GLY A 97 19.58 4.15 18.01
N LEU A 98 19.57 3.71 16.74
CA LEU A 98 18.35 3.53 15.97
C LEU A 98 17.51 2.37 16.51
N THR A 99 16.34 2.68 17.06
CA THR A 99 15.32 1.73 17.53
C THR A 99 14.23 1.48 16.49
N GLY A 100 13.95 2.45 15.61
CA GLY A 100 12.89 2.35 14.61
C GLY A 100 13.28 2.93 13.24
N LEU A 101 13.09 2.14 12.18
CA LEU A 101 13.27 2.57 10.81
C LEU A 101 11.99 2.33 10.00
N TYR A 102 11.31 3.41 9.64
CA TYR A 102 10.03 3.39 8.93
C TYR A 102 10.18 4.02 7.54
N LEU A 103 10.43 3.18 6.54
CA LEU A 103 10.57 3.56 5.13
C LEU A 103 9.50 2.93 4.23
N HIS A 104 8.48 2.31 4.83
CA HIS A 104 7.38 1.69 4.12
C HIS A 104 6.54 2.70 3.29
N TYR A 105 5.82 2.21 2.28
CA TYR A 105 5.05 3.06 1.34
C TYR A 105 5.90 4.05 0.53
N ASN A 106 7.05 3.64 0.01
CA ASN A 106 7.90 4.47 -0.86
C ASN A 106 8.15 3.78 -2.21
N GLU A 107 9.07 4.31 -3.01
CA GLU A 107 9.58 3.74 -4.29
C GLU A 107 10.99 3.20 -4.13
N LEU A 108 11.34 2.71 -2.94
CA LEU A 108 12.68 2.22 -2.67
C LEU A 108 12.92 0.92 -3.42
N SER A 109 14.13 0.76 -3.93
CA SER A 109 14.57 -0.32 -4.80
C SER A 109 15.92 -0.87 -4.34
N GLY A 110 16.40 -1.92 -5.00
CA GLY A 110 17.64 -2.60 -4.61
C GLY A 110 17.45 -3.54 -3.42
N ALA A 111 18.56 -4.07 -2.92
CA ALA A 111 18.55 -5.05 -1.85
C ALA A 111 18.37 -4.42 -0.46
N VAL A 112 17.80 -5.19 0.48
CA VAL A 112 17.88 -4.87 1.90
C VAL A 112 19.34 -4.95 2.34
N PRO A 113 19.96 -3.88 2.89
CA PRO A 113 21.35 -3.91 3.28
C PRO A 113 21.58 -4.90 4.43
N ARG A 114 22.56 -5.79 4.27
CA ARG A 114 22.97 -6.74 5.33
C ARG A 114 23.49 -6.02 6.57
N GLU A 115 24.03 -4.82 6.39
CA GLU A 115 24.59 -3.97 7.45
C GLU A 115 23.54 -3.56 8.47
N LEU A 116 22.24 -3.55 8.11
CA LEU A 116 21.16 -3.35 9.07
C LEU A 116 21.22 -4.35 10.23
N GLY A 117 21.70 -5.59 9.99
CA GLY A 117 21.90 -6.60 11.03
C GLY A 117 22.96 -6.24 12.08
N GLY A 118 23.66 -5.12 11.92
CA GLY A 118 24.63 -4.59 12.88
C GLY A 118 24.04 -3.60 13.90
N LEU A 119 22.75 -3.25 13.80
CA LEU A 119 22.11 -2.28 14.69
C LEU A 119 21.64 -2.95 16.01
N PRO A 120 22.21 -2.61 17.17
CA PRO A 120 21.98 -3.36 18.41
C PRO A 120 20.59 -3.14 19.02
N ASP A 121 20.05 -1.93 18.87
CA ASP A 121 18.82 -1.48 19.53
C ASP A 121 17.61 -1.48 18.59
N LEU A 122 17.78 -1.88 17.32
CA LEU A 122 16.71 -1.85 16.32
C LEU A 122 15.59 -2.82 16.72
N ALA A 123 14.44 -2.25 17.07
CA ALA A 123 13.23 -2.94 17.50
C ALA A 123 12.20 -3.04 16.37
N GLU A 124 12.15 -2.02 15.51
CA GLU A 124 11.10 -1.87 14.49
C GLU A 124 11.71 -1.58 13.12
N LEU A 125 11.52 -2.51 12.18
CA LEU A 125 12.00 -2.37 10.80
C LEU A 125 10.84 -2.51 9.81
N TYR A 126 10.45 -1.39 9.20
CA TYR A 126 9.37 -1.31 8.23
C TYR A 126 9.89 -0.86 6.87
N LEU A 127 10.07 -1.84 5.98
CA LEU A 127 10.48 -1.63 4.59
C LEU A 127 9.40 -2.10 3.59
N GLY A 128 8.22 -2.48 4.07
CA GLY A 128 7.13 -2.99 3.24
C GLY A 128 6.55 -1.97 2.26
N VAL A 129 5.84 -2.44 1.24
CA VAL A 129 5.22 -1.61 0.19
C VAL A 129 6.27 -0.71 -0.48
N ASN A 130 7.28 -1.35 -1.04
CA ASN A 130 8.37 -0.75 -1.80
C ASN A 130 8.67 -1.65 -3.03
N ASN A 131 9.76 -1.36 -3.73
CA ASN A 131 10.24 -2.10 -4.88
C ASN A 131 11.59 -2.82 -4.59
N LEU A 132 11.81 -3.21 -3.33
CA LEU A 132 13.05 -3.87 -2.89
C LEU A 132 13.16 -5.27 -3.48
N SER A 133 14.36 -5.68 -3.88
CA SER A 133 14.62 -6.95 -4.56
C SER A 133 15.79 -7.70 -3.92
N GLY A 134 16.13 -8.89 -4.44
CA GLY A 134 17.15 -9.75 -3.86
C GLY A 134 16.65 -10.53 -2.66
N THR A 135 17.57 -11.12 -1.89
CA THR A 135 17.23 -12.04 -0.79
C THR A 135 17.09 -11.31 0.55
N ILE A 136 16.33 -11.88 1.48
CA ILE A 136 16.32 -11.44 2.88
C ILE A 136 17.70 -11.74 3.49
N PRO A 137 18.47 -10.73 3.98
CA PRO A 137 19.80 -10.96 4.53
C PRO A 137 19.75 -11.83 5.79
N VAL A 138 20.63 -12.83 5.87
CA VAL A 138 20.73 -13.73 7.04
C VAL A 138 21.17 -12.95 8.29
N GLU A 139 21.89 -11.84 8.10
CA GLU A 139 22.37 -10.94 9.12
C GLU A 139 21.24 -10.28 9.93
N LEU A 140 20.03 -10.16 9.37
CA LEU A 140 18.87 -9.67 10.13
C LEU A 140 18.55 -10.56 11.34
N GLY A 141 18.95 -11.84 11.31
CA GLY A 141 18.84 -12.76 12.45
C GLY A 141 19.72 -12.39 13.65
N ARG A 142 20.63 -11.41 13.52
CA ARG A 142 21.47 -10.89 14.62
C ARG A 142 20.79 -9.80 15.46
N LEU A 143 19.65 -9.28 15.00
CA LEU A 143 18.94 -8.17 15.63
C LEU A 143 18.21 -8.60 16.92
N GLY A 144 18.94 -8.85 18.00
CA GLY A 144 18.38 -9.38 19.25
C GLY A 144 17.29 -8.53 19.91
N SER A 145 17.16 -7.26 19.52
CA SER A 145 16.11 -6.35 19.99
C SER A 145 14.87 -6.32 19.10
N LEU A 146 14.90 -6.95 17.92
CA LEU A 146 13.86 -6.82 16.90
C LEU A 146 12.54 -7.42 17.37
N GLN A 147 11.50 -6.59 17.31
CA GLN A 147 10.12 -6.92 17.65
C GLN A 147 9.26 -7.01 16.40
N VAL A 148 9.49 -6.14 15.43
CA VAL A 148 8.72 -6.09 14.19
C VAL A 148 9.63 -6.09 12.98
N LEU A 149 9.42 -7.05 12.08
CA LEU A 149 10.05 -7.11 10.77
C LEU A 149 8.99 -7.14 9.67
N GLN A 150 8.87 -6.04 8.93
CA GLN A 150 7.93 -5.91 7.81
C GLN A 150 8.63 -5.66 6.50
N LEU A 151 8.64 -6.69 5.65
CA LEU A 151 9.20 -6.68 4.31
C LEU A 151 8.17 -7.02 3.23
N GLY A 152 6.89 -7.15 3.60
CA GLY A 152 5.80 -7.49 2.68
C GLY A 152 5.60 -6.46 1.56
N TYR A 153 4.99 -6.87 0.44
CA TYR A 153 4.77 -6.05 -0.75
C TYR A 153 6.09 -5.46 -1.30
N ASN A 154 7.00 -6.36 -1.67
CA ASN A 154 8.27 -6.06 -2.33
C ASN A 154 8.51 -7.10 -3.44
N GLN A 155 9.71 -7.10 -4.03
CA GLN A 155 10.17 -8.07 -5.03
C GLN A 155 11.24 -9.03 -4.45
N LEU A 156 11.21 -9.31 -3.14
CA LEU A 156 12.21 -10.14 -2.49
C LEU A 156 12.10 -11.60 -2.94
N SER A 157 13.22 -12.27 -3.10
CA SER A 157 13.32 -13.64 -3.62
C SER A 157 14.20 -14.53 -2.76
N GLY A 158 14.30 -15.80 -3.12
CA GLY A 158 15.05 -16.80 -2.35
C GLY A 158 14.27 -17.31 -1.13
N SER A 159 14.96 -18.06 -0.27
CA SER A 159 14.34 -18.68 0.90
C SER A 159 14.28 -17.75 2.11
N ILE A 160 13.32 -18.03 3.00
CA ILE A 160 13.27 -17.39 4.32
C ILE A 160 14.47 -17.87 5.15
N PRO A 161 15.35 -16.99 5.64
CA PRO A 161 16.52 -17.39 6.43
C PRO A 161 16.14 -18.10 7.74
N THR A 162 16.78 -19.23 8.02
CA THR A 162 16.56 -19.97 9.28
C THR A 162 16.98 -19.16 10.51
N GLN A 163 17.91 -18.22 10.34
CA GLN A 163 18.43 -17.30 11.36
C GLN A 163 17.36 -16.38 11.93
N LEU A 164 16.25 -16.13 11.21
CA LEU A 164 15.14 -15.34 11.75
C LEU A 164 14.50 -16.02 12.98
N GLY A 165 14.62 -17.35 13.13
CA GLY A 165 14.19 -18.09 14.32
C GLY A 165 14.98 -17.79 15.61
N LEU A 166 16.08 -17.03 15.51
CA LEU A 166 16.89 -16.59 16.66
C LEU A 166 16.32 -15.34 17.35
N LEU A 167 15.39 -14.63 16.71
CA LEU A 167 14.89 -13.32 17.16
C LEU A 167 13.85 -13.47 18.28
N LYS A 168 14.29 -13.71 19.52
CA LYS A 168 13.40 -14.09 20.63
C LYS A 168 12.38 -13.03 21.05
N LYS A 169 12.56 -11.77 20.66
CA LYS A 169 11.60 -10.67 20.89
C LYS A 169 10.65 -10.43 19.73
N LEU A 170 10.78 -11.14 18.62
CA LEU A 170 9.99 -10.91 17.41
C LEU A 170 8.52 -11.26 17.67
N THR A 171 7.65 -10.26 17.54
CA THR A 171 6.21 -10.37 17.70
C THR A 171 5.48 -10.39 16.36
N VAL A 172 6.03 -9.71 15.35
CA VAL A 172 5.44 -9.62 14.00
C VAL A 172 6.50 -9.93 12.95
N LEU A 173 6.23 -10.93 12.13
CA LEU A 173 6.97 -11.22 10.90
C LEU A 173 6.02 -11.17 9.71
N ALA A 174 6.19 -10.17 8.85
CA ALA A 174 5.33 -9.92 7.69
C ALA A 174 6.17 -9.90 6.39
N LEU A 175 6.06 -10.97 5.61
CA LEU A 175 6.81 -11.21 4.36
C LEU A 175 5.89 -11.41 3.15
N GLN A 176 4.60 -11.12 3.30
CA GLN A 176 3.57 -11.37 2.28
C GLN A 176 3.82 -10.63 0.97
N SER A 177 3.30 -11.15 -0.14
CA SER A 177 3.38 -10.52 -1.46
C SER A 177 4.82 -10.19 -1.87
N ASN A 178 5.63 -11.25 -1.96
CA ASN A 178 7.00 -11.24 -2.47
C ASN A 178 7.17 -12.42 -3.46
N HIS A 179 8.40 -12.69 -3.88
CA HIS A 179 8.79 -13.84 -4.71
C HIS A 179 9.58 -14.88 -3.90
N LEU A 180 9.26 -15.04 -2.60
CA LEU A 180 9.98 -15.97 -1.73
C LEU A 180 9.68 -17.41 -2.12
N THR A 181 10.71 -18.24 -2.14
CA THR A 181 10.67 -19.66 -2.51
C THR A 181 11.18 -20.54 -1.37
N GLY A 182 11.18 -21.86 -1.55
CA GLY A 182 11.69 -22.80 -0.56
C GLY A 182 10.65 -23.20 0.49
N ALA A 183 11.09 -24.06 1.40
CA ALA A 183 10.26 -24.51 2.52
C ALA A 183 10.26 -23.49 3.67
N MET A 184 9.16 -23.45 4.41
CA MET A 184 9.08 -22.65 5.63
C MET A 184 10.06 -23.19 6.69
N PRO A 185 10.97 -22.36 7.24
CA PRO A 185 11.89 -22.81 8.28
C PRO A 185 11.15 -23.24 9.54
N ALA A 186 11.39 -24.48 10.00
CA ALA A 186 10.84 -24.95 11.28
C ALA A 186 11.32 -24.10 12.47
N SER A 187 12.45 -23.39 12.33
CA SER A 187 12.97 -22.46 13.34
C SER A 187 12.06 -21.26 13.61
N LEU A 188 11.13 -20.92 12.71
CA LEU A 188 10.10 -19.91 12.99
C LEU A 188 9.16 -20.36 14.13
N GLY A 189 9.02 -21.68 14.34
CA GLY A 189 8.31 -22.25 15.48
C GLY A 189 9.00 -22.00 16.83
N ASP A 190 10.28 -21.63 16.84
CA ASP A 190 11.07 -21.39 18.07
C ASP A 190 10.99 -19.92 18.54
N LEU A 191 10.05 -19.13 18.01
CA LEU A 191 9.83 -17.71 18.32
C LEU A 191 8.73 -17.55 19.41
N PRO A 192 9.10 -17.33 20.68
CA PRO A 192 8.15 -17.44 21.80
C PRO A 192 7.15 -16.28 21.88
N ALA A 193 7.51 -15.11 21.35
CA ALA A 193 6.71 -13.90 21.39
C ALA A 193 5.90 -13.66 20.10
N LEU A 194 6.00 -14.56 19.11
CA LEU A 194 5.40 -14.32 17.80
C LEU A 194 3.88 -14.36 17.88
N THR A 195 3.25 -13.25 17.52
CA THR A 195 1.80 -13.06 17.51
C THR A 195 1.21 -13.11 16.11
N ARG A 196 1.97 -12.63 15.12
CA ARG A 196 1.59 -12.58 13.71
C ARG A 196 2.72 -13.10 12.82
N LEU A 197 2.38 -14.08 12.00
CA LEU A 197 3.19 -14.56 10.89
C LEU A 197 2.38 -14.46 9.60
N ASP A 198 2.83 -13.62 8.68
CA ASP A 198 2.19 -13.46 7.38
C ASP A 198 3.18 -13.76 6.26
N LEU A 199 2.96 -14.89 5.58
CA LEU A 199 3.76 -15.39 4.47
C LEU A 199 2.93 -15.51 3.18
N SER A 200 1.74 -14.92 3.18
CA SER A 200 0.77 -15.07 2.09
C SER A 200 1.28 -14.50 0.76
N SER A 201 0.78 -15.01 -0.36
CA SER A 201 1.13 -14.54 -1.71
C SER A 201 2.64 -14.61 -1.98
N ASN A 202 3.20 -15.81 -1.87
CA ASN A 202 4.59 -16.14 -2.20
C ASN A 202 4.63 -17.46 -3.01
N GLN A 203 5.82 -18.02 -3.21
CA GLN A 203 6.06 -19.29 -3.90
C GLN A 203 6.62 -20.35 -2.93
N LEU A 204 6.17 -20.31 -1.67
CA LEU A 204 6.62 -21.25 -0.64
C LEU A 204 6.02 -22.63 -0.90
N PHE A 205 6.79 -23.68 -0.68
CA PHE A 205 6.36 -25.06 -0.92
C PHE A 205 6.69 -25.99 0.26
N GLY A 206 6.14 -27.20 0.22
CA GLY A 206 6.33 -28.20 1.28
C GLY A 206 5.32 -28.06 2.42
N SER A 207 5.57 -28.80 3.50
CA SER A 207 4.65 -28.90 4.63
C SER A 207 4.73 -27.72 5.59
N ILE A 208 3.61 -27.48 6.29
CA ILE A 208 3.54 -26.52 7.38
C ILE A 208 4.25 -27.12 8.61
N PRO A 209 5.32 -26.50 9.15
CA PRO A 209 6.01 -27.03 10.32
C PRO A 209 5.08 -27.12 11.54
N SER A 210 4.97 -28.31 12.13
CA SER A 210 4.10 -28.55 13.31
C SER A 210 4.44 -27.64 14.49
N LYS A 211 5.72 -27.27 14.66
CA LYS A 211 6.17 -26.32 15.68
C LYS A 211 5.46 -24.96 15.65
N LEU A 212 4.92 -24.53 14.50
CA LEU A 212 4.14 -23.27 14.46
C LEU A 212 2.88 -23.35 15.33
N ALA A 213 2.31 -24.55 15.50
CA ALA A 213 1.19 -24.78 16.39
C ALA A 213 1.57 -24.69 17.88
N GLU A 214 2.86 -24.81 18.22
CA GLU A 214 3.36 -24.77 19.59
C GLU A 214 3.62 -23.33 20.08
N ILE A 215 3.65 -22.35 19.18
CA ILE A 215 3.85 -20.94 19.55
C ILE A 215 2.69 -20.48 20.45
N PRO A 216 2.94 -20.05 21.70
CA PRO A 216 1.88 -19.75 22.66
C PRO A 216 1.05 -18.52 22.29
N GLN A 217 1.71 -17.48 21.79
CA GLN A 217 1.10 -16.16 21.54
C GLN A 217 0.61 -15.98 20.09
N LEU A 218 0.76 -17.00 19.24
CA LEU A 218 0.38 -16.90 17.84
C LEU A 218 -1.13 -16.73 17.75
N SER A 219 -1.55 -15.66 17.09
CA SER A 219 -2.96 -15.29 16.90
C SER A 219 -3.31 -15.19 15.42
N THR A 220 -2.33 -14.85 14.57
CA THR A 220 -2.51 -14.71 13.13
C THR A 220 -1.43 -15.48 12.39
N LEU A 221 -1.85 -16.42 11.54
CA LEU A 221 -1.02 -17.15 10.61
C LEU A 221 -1.67 -17.10 9.23
N ASP A 222 -1.12 -16.31 8.31
CA ASP A 222 -1.63 -16.20 6.94
C ASP A 222 -0.63 -16.82 5.95
N LEU A 223 -1.05 -17.92 5.33
CA LEU A 223 -0.28 -18.73 4.39
C LEU A 223 -0.96 -18.79 3.02
N ARG A 224 -2.00 -17.99 2.77
CA ARG A 224 -2.78 -18.03 1.53
C ARG A 224 -1.90 -17.82 0.30
N ASN A 225 -2.34 -18.32 -0.85
CA ASN A 225 -1.69 -18.09 -2.15
C ASN A 225 -0.20 -18.51 -2.13
N ASN A 226 0.06 -19.78 -1.85
CA ASN A 226 1.39 -20.39 -1.91
C ASN A 226 1.28 -21.76 -2.62
N MET A 227 2.35 -22.55 -2.58
CA MET A 227 2.43 -23.91 -3.13
C MET A 227 2.59 -24.95 -2.00
N LEU A 228 1.98 -24.69 -0.84
CA LEU A 228 2.10 -25.56 0.34
C LEU A 228 1.36 -26.87 0.13
N SER A 229 1.89 -27.95 0.72
CA SER A 229 1.38 -29.31 0.56
C SER A 229 1.40 -30.12 1.85
N GLY A 230 0.63 -31.20 1.87
CA GLY A 230 0.60 -32.16 2.98
C GLY A 230 -0.41 -31.81 4.08
N SER A 231 -0.30 -32.52 5.20
CA SER A 231 -1.25 -32.40 6.30
C SER A 231 -1.07 -31.09 7.07
N VAL A 232 -2.17 -30.39 7.30
CA VAL A 232 -2.19 -29.21 8.17
C VAL A 232 -2.10 -29.66 9.63
N PRO A 233 -1.13 -29.17 10.43
CA PRO A 233 -1.02 -29.50 11.84
C PRO A 233 -2.31 -29.14 12.60
N SER A 234 -2.93 -30.14 13.24
CA SER A 234 -4.20 -29.99 13.97
C SER A 234 -4.18 -28.91 15.04
N GLY A 235 -3.03 -28.71 15.70
CA GLY A 235 -2.85 -27.67 16.71
C GLY A 235 -3.06 -26.23 16.19
N LEU A 236 -3.04 -26.01 14.87
CA LEU A 236 -3.35 -24.70 14.29
C LEU A 236 -4.84 -24.35 14.33
N ASN A 237 -5.72 -25.33 14.60
CA ASN A 237 -7.16 -25.09 14.76
C ASN A 237 -7.46 -24.09 15.91
N LYS A 238 -6.56 -23.96 16.90
CA LYS A 238 -6.66 -22.98 17.99
C LYS A 238 -6.73 -21.52 17.51
N LEU A 239 -6.29 -21.25 16.28
CA LEU A 239 -6.22 -19.91 15.71
C LEU A 239 -7.56 -19.46 15.11
N HIS A 240 -8.53 -20.36 14.89
CA HIS A 240 -9.82 -20.05 14.26
C HIS A 240 -9.66 -19.19 12.99
N GLU A 241 -10.36 -18.05 12.89
CA GLU A 241 -10.25 -17.08 11.79
C GLU A 241 -8.84 -16.47 11.62
N GLY A 242 -7.99 -16.60 12.63
CA GLY A 242 -6.59 -16.18 12.61
C GLY A 242 -5.71 -17.03 11.71
N PHE A 243 -6.12 -18.26 11.38
CA PHE A 243 -5.40 -19.13 10.45
C PHE A 243 -6.02 -19.11 9.07
N ARG A 244 -5.24 -18.67 8.09
CA ARG A 244 -5.64 -18.55 6.69
C ARG A 244 -4.68 -19.33 5.81
N TYR A 245 -5.22 -20.17 4.95
CA TYR A 245 -4.45 -21.16 4.17
C TYR A 245 -5.07 -21.43 2.79
N GLU A 246 -6.12 -20.68 2.43
CA GLU A 246 -6.80 -20.72 1.13
C GLU A 246 -5.81 -20.60 -0.04
N ASN A 247 -6.15 -21.17 -1.19
CA ASN A 247 -5.32 -21.17 -2.40
C ASN A 247 -3.96 -21.88 -2.24
N ASN A 248 -3.97 -23.01 -1.51
CA ASN A 248 -2.92 -24.02 -1.52
C ASN A 248 -3.58 -25.38 -1.81
N SER A 249 -3.56 -25.84 -3.05
CA SER A 249 -4.38 -26.97 -3.52
C SER A 249 -3.99 -28.33 -2.94
N GLU A 250 -2.74 -28.47 -2.52
CA GLU A 250 -2.15 -29.73 -2.03
C GLU A 250 -2.21 -29.86 -0.50
N LEU A 251 -2.86 -28.93 0.20
CA LEU A 251 -3.10 -29.06 1.64
C LEU A 251 -4.30 -29.97 1.91
N CYS A 252 -4.19 -30.75 2.98
CA CYS A 252 -5.24 -31.64 3.46
C CYS A 252 -5.37 -31.61 4.99
N GLY A 253 -6.54 -31.94 5.51
CA GLY A 253 -6.79 -32.02 6.95
C GLY A 253 -8.27 -32.04 7.29
N ALA A 254 -8.75 -33.15 7.87
CA ALA A 254 -10.17 -33.35 8.18
C ALA A 254 -10.75 -32.40 9.24
N GLN A 255 -9.90 -31.65 9.96
CA GLN A 255 -10.30 -30.70 11.00
C GLN A 255 -10.56 -29.28 10.47
N PHE A 256 -10.44 -29.07 9.16
CA PHE A 256 -10.52 -27.77 8.51
C PHE A 256 -11.57 -27.82 7.40
N ASP A 257 -12.68 -27.09 7.56
CA ASP A 257 -13.91 -27.22 6.74
C ASP A 257 -13.68 -27.06 5.23
N SER A 258 -12.63 -26.34 4.83
CA SER A 258 -12.31 -26.09 3.42
C SER A 258 -11.28 -27.05 2.83
N LEU A 259 -10.77 -28.03 3.58
CA LEU A 259 -9.78 -29.02 3.13
C LEU A 259 -10.36 -30.42 3.02
N LYS A 260 -9.82 -31.20 2.07
CA LYS A 260 -10.13 -32.62 1.97
C LYS A 260 -9.38 -33.38 3.08
N ALA A 261 -9.92 -34.54 3.47
CA ALA A 261 -9.17 -35.48 4.30
C ALA A 261 -7.86 -35.85 3.59
N CYS A 262 -6.78 -35.99 4.36
CA CYS A 262 -5.53 -36.49 3.81
C CYS A 262 -5.72 -37.93 3.34
N PRO A 263 -5.09 -38.34 2.23
CA PRO A 263 -5.03 -39.76 1.87
C PRO A 263 -4.46 -40.52 3.06
N ASP A 264 -5.21 -41.49 3.59
CA ASP A 264 -4.70 -42.38 4.63
C ASP A 264 -3.45 -43.09 4.08
N ASP A 265 -2.30 -42.90 4.73
CA ASP A 265 -1.16 -43.80 4.57
C ASP A 265 -1.67 -45.19 4.95
N GLY A 266 -1.83 -46.05 3.95
CA GLY A 266 -2.63 -47.26 4.07
C GLY A 266 -2.22 -48.16 5.23
N ASN A 267 -3.20 -48.49 6.07
CA ASN A 267 -3.41 -49.81 6.65
C ASN A 267 -2.27 -50.37 7.53
N ASP A 268 -2.14 -49.88 8.77
CA ASP A 268 -1.47 -50.65 9.84
C ASP A 268 -2.51 -51.44 10.64
N ASN A 269 -2.87 -52.62 10.11
CA ASN A 269 -3.47 -53.67 10.90
C ASN A 269 -2.34 -54.38 11.64
N GLY A 270 -2.39 -54.32 12.96
CA GLY A 270 -1.31 -54.70 13.85
C GLY A 270 -0.63 -56.03 13.53
N ASN A 271 0.69 -55.95 13.40
CA ASN A 271 1.60 -56.93 13.98
C ASN A 271 2.96 -56.25 14.20
N MET A 272 3.29 -56.06 15.48
CA MET A 272 4.63 -55.71 15.93
C MET A 272 5.60 -56.86 15.55
N PRO A 273 6.80 -56.54 15.05
CA PRO A 273 7.97 -57.17 15.64
C PRO A 273 9.11 -56.17 15.91
N HIS A 274 9.52 -56.19 17.17
CA HIS A 274 10.86 -55.97 17.72
C HIS A 274 11.75 -54.82 17.20
N LYS A 275 11.97 -53.87 18.11
CA LYS A 275 13.11 -52.95 18.21
C LYS A 275 14.46 -53.71 18.11
N PRO A 276 15.45 -53.17 17.38
CA PRO A 276 16.83 -53.28 17.81
C PRO A 276 17.43 -51.91 18.09
N GLU A 277 18.08 -51.82 19.26
CA GLU A 277 18.91 -50.71 19.67
C GLU A 277 20.23 -50.63 18.87
N SER A 278 20.61 -49.38 18.60
CA SER A 278 21.96 -48.82 18.46
C SER A 278 23.09 -49.72 17.94
N THR A 279 23.61 -49.38 16.76
CA THR A 279 25.04 -49.44 16.48
C THR A 279 25.48 -48.20 15.71
N SER A 280 26.48 -47.51 16.26
CA SER A 280 27.08 -46.27 15.79
C SER A 280 27.82 -46.44 14.47
N ILE A 281 27.55 -45.60 13.45
CA ILE A 281 28.46 -45.38 12.31
C ILE A 281 28.48 -43.89 11.92
N LYS A 282 29.69 -43.37 11.69
CA LYS A 282 30.13 -41.99 11.41
C LYS A 282 29.47 -41.29 10.19
N PRO A 283 29.53 -39.94 10.11
CA PRO A 283 28.89 -39.15 9.06
C PRO A 283 29.59 -39.30 7.71
N GLN A 284 28.83 -39.67 6.67
CA GLN A 284 29.30 -39.67 5.28
C GLN A 284 28.81 -38.42 4.54
N GLN A 285 29.76 -37.83 3.82
CA GLN A 285 29.65 -36.61 3.04
C GLN A 285 28.71 -36.76 1.83
N ILE A 286 28.08 -35.64 1.50
CA ILE A 286 27.34 -35.34 0.27
C ILE A 286 28.22 -35.64 -0.96
N PRO A 287 27.76 -36.40 -1.98
CA PRO A 287 28.54 -36.63 -3.18
C PRO A 287 28.48 -35.44 -4.14
N GLN A 288 29.66 -35.00 -4.58
CA GLN A 288 29.86 -34.10 -5.71
C GLN A 288 29.57 -34.78 -7.05
N THR A 289 29.19 -33.94 -8.00
CA THR A 289 28.96 -34.14 -9.44
C THR A 289 29.94 -35.10 -10.14
N THR A 290 29.40 -36.03 -10.93
CA THR A 290 30.18 -36.91 -11.82
C THR A 290 30.43 -36.24 -13.19
N ASN A 291 31.72 -36.06 -13.50
CA ASN A 291 32.24 -35.75 -14.83
C ASN A 291 32.32 -37.04 -15.68
N PHE A 292 31.80 -37.00 -16.90
CA PHE A 292 32.05 -38.03 -17.92
C PHE A 292 33.48 -37.91 -18.48
N LYS A 293 34.25 -39.00 -18.41
CA LYS A 293 35.59 -39.12 -19.02
C LYS A 293 35.48 -40.00 -20.28
N ARG A 294 35.88 -39.48 -21.43
CA ARG A 294 36.05 -40.24 -22.68
C ARG A 294 37.54 -40.58 -22.82
N ASN A 295 37.88 -41.86 -22.88
CA ASN A 295 39.24 -42.33 -23.18
C ASN A 295 39.54 -42.11 -24.66
N CYS A 296 40.74 -41.60 -24.96
CA CYS A 296 41.39 -41.75 -26.25
C CYS A 296 42.54 -42.73 -26.06
N ASP A 297 42.48 -43.88 -26.73
CA ASP A 297 43.63 -44.77 -26.90
C ASP A 297 43.88 -44.99 -28.40
N ASN A 298 45.17 -45.02 -28.72
CA ASN A 298 45.79 -45.31 -30.02
C ASN A 298 45.71 -44.24 -31.11
N GLY A 299 46.79 -43.44 -31.19
CA GLY A 299 47.34 -42.94 -32.44
C GLY A 299 46.67 -41.70 -33.05
N GLY A 300 47.15 -40.51 -32.65
CA GLY A 300 47.06 -39.27 -33.42
C GLY A 300 45.71 -38.55 -33.39
N CYS A 301 45.60 -37.49 -32.57
CA CYS A 301 44.55 -36.48 -32.73
C CYS A 301 45.16 -35.11 -33.00
N SER A 302 44.98 -34.65 -34.25
CA SER A 302 45.39 -33.36 -34.79
C SER A 302 44.51 -32.22 -34.27
N LYS A 303 45.12 -31.09 -33.94
CA LYS A 303 44.43 -29.82 -33.60
C LYS A 303 43.83 -29.15 -34.84
N PRO A 304 42.75 -28.38 -34.70
CA PRO A 304 42.52 -27.15 -35.49
C PRO A 304 42.44 -25.94 -34.55
N SER A 305 43.39 -24.99 -34.64
CA SER A 305 43.41 -23.79 -35.50
C SER A 305 42.54 -22.64 -34.96
N THR A 306 43.24 -21.61 -34.49
CA THR A 306 42.77 -20.34 -33.94
C THR A 306 42.29 -19.40 -35.06
N LEU A 307 41.06 -18.91 -34.96
CA LEU A 307 40.54 -17.81 -35.78
C LEU A 307 40.79 -16.47 -35.08
N SER A 308 41.40 -15.57 -35.83
CA SER A 308 41.92 -14.26 -35.45
C SER A 308 40.84 -13.28 -34.98
N ALA A 309 41.16 -12.54 -33.90
CA ALA A 309 40.34 -11.53 -33.23
C ALA A 309 39.92 -10.32 -34.11
N GLY A 310 40.42 -10.22 -35.35
CA GLY A 310 40.06 -9.13 -36.27
C GLY A 310 38.65 -9.22 -36.85
N ALA A 311 38.06 -10.41 -36.97
CA ALA A 311 36.75 -10.60 -37.60
C ALA A 311 35.57 -10.23 -36.68
N VAL A 312 35.75 -10.27 -35.36
CA VAL A 312 34.69 -9.98 -34.39
C VAL A 312 34.47 -8.48 -34.22
N ILE A 313 35.52 -7.67 -34.40
CA ILE A 313 35.47 -6.21 -34.21
C ILE A 313 34.83 -5.50 -35.42
N ALA A 314 35.01 -6.02 -36.63
CA ALA A 314 34.35 -5.46 -37.82
C ALA A 314 32.83 -5.74 -37.83
N GLY A 315 32.40 -6.90 -37.32
CA GLY A 315 30.99 -7.27 -37.23
C GLY A 315 30.20 -6.43 -36.24
N THR A 316 30.80 -6.05 -35.10
CA THR A 316 30.12 -5.23 -34.09
C THR A 316 29.96 -3.78 -34.51
N ILE A 317 30.91 -3.21 -35.27
CA ILE A 317 30.83 -1.84 -35.78
C ILE A 317 29.70 -1.68 -36.82
N ILE A 318 29.49 -2.68 -37.68
CA ILE A 318 28.43 -2.66 -38.70
C ILE A 318 27.03 -2.74 -38.07
N ILE A 319 26.89 -3.54 -37.00
CA ILE A 319 25.60 -3.69 -36.28
C ILE A 319 25.25 -2.42 -35.50
N ILE A 320 26.24 -1.75 -34.89
CA ILE A 320 26.02 -0.50 -34.14
C ILE A 320 25.68 0.67 -35.10
N ALA A 321 26.32 0.73 -36.27
CA ALA A 321 26.00 1.74 -37.28
C ALA A 321 24.60 1.57 -37.89
N GLY A 322 24.15 0.33 -38.09
CA GLY A 322 22.79 0.02 -38.55
C GLY A 322 21.70 0.42 -37.54
N ALA A 323 21.94 0.21 -36.24
CA ALA A 323 21.01 0.60 -35.18
C ALA A 323 20.88 2.12 -35.03
N ALA A 324 21.98 2.87 -35.21
CA ALA A 324 21.97 4.33 -35.14
C ALA A 324 21.21 4.97 -36.32
N ALA A 325 21.31 4.41 -37.53
CA ALA A 325 20.58 4.89 -38.71
C ALA A 325 19.06 4.68 -38.59
N CYS A 326 18.63 3.55 -38.04
CA CYS A 326 17.21 3.28 -37.74
C CYS A 326 16.67 4.22 -36.63
N GLY A 327 17.47 4.49 -35.59
CA GLY A 327 17.10 5.41 -34.51
C GLY A 327 16.89 6.86 -34.97
N LEU A 328 17.75 7.37 -35.86
CA LEU A 328 17.61 8.72 -36.41
C LEU A 328 16.43 8.84 -37.39
N SER A 329 16.06 7.77 -38.07
CA SER A 329 14.89 7.70 -38.97
C SER A 329 13.58 7.74 -38.19
N VAL A 330 13.50 6.98 -37.08
CA VAL A 330 12.34 6.99 -36.18
C VAL A 330 12.24 8.33 -35.44
N PHE A 331 13.35 8.90 -34.99
CA PHE A 331 13.35 10.21 -34.32
C PHE A 331 12.98 11.36 -35.26
N SER A 332 13.44 11.34 -36.51
CA SER A 332 13.07 12.35 -37.52
C SER A 332 11.63 12.21 -38.01
N TRP A 333 11.10 10.98 -38.11
CA TRP A 333 9.67 10.74 -38.34
C TRP A 333 8.83 11.27 -37.16
N HIS A 334 9.23 10.96 -35.92
CA HIS A 334 8.53 11.42 -34.72
C HIS A 334 8.57 12.96 -34.57
N ARG A 335 9.67 13.59 -34.99
CA ARG A 335 9.82 15.06 -35.01
C ARG A 335 9.01 15.71 -36.15
N ARG A 336 8.89 15.06 -37.32
CA ARG A 336 8.01 15.50 -38.42
C ARG A 336 6.52 15.33 -38.10
N GLN A 337 6.15 14.33 -37.29
CA GLN A 337 4.78 14.18 -36.76
C GLN A 337 4.43 15.28 -35.75
N LYS A 338 5.36 15.67 -34.85
CA LYS A 338 5.13 16.79 -33.92
C LYS A 338 5.15 18.18 -34.56
N GLN A 339 5.79 18.36 -35.72
CA GLN A 339 5.77 19.64 -36.45
C GLN A 339 4.56 19.80 -37.40
N LYS A 340 3.73 18.76 -37.59
CA LYS A 340 2.50 18.84 -38.40
C LYS A 340 1.22 19.15 -37.62
N VAL A 341 1.31 19.44 -36.32
CA VAL A 341 0.17 19.89 -35.47
C VAL A 341 0.38 21.33 -34.97
N GLY A 342 1.29 22.09 -35.60
CA GLY A 342 1.61 23.47 -35.22
C GLY A 342 1.57 24.44 -36.40
N SER A 343 0.40 24.64 -36.98
CA SER A 343 0.00 25.79 -37.81
C SER A 343 -1.46 25.53 -38.21
N SER A 344 -2.46 26.37 -38.04
CA SER A 344 -2.53 27.81 -37.92
C SER A 344 -4.01 28.07 -37.65
N VAL A 345 -4.41 28.85 -36.65
CA VAL A 345 -5.68 29.60 -36.70
C VAL A 345 -5.50 30.88 -35.90
N GLU A 346 -5.46 31.98 -36.65
CA GLU A 346 -5.67 33.33 -36.17
C GLU A 346 -7.09 33.51 -35.63
N HIS A 347 -7.17 34.35 -34.61
CA HIS A 347 -8.28 35.20 -34.21
C HIS A 347 -9.47 35.28 -35.19
N LEU A 348 -10.65 34.78 -34.78
CA LEU A 348 -11.88 35.54 -34.97
C LEU A 348 -12.92 35.21 -33.90
N GLU A 349 -13.23 36.26 -33.16
CA GLU A 349 -14.32 36.41 -32.21
C GLU A 349 -15.67 36.38 -32.98
N GLY A 350 -16.62 35.58 -32.52
CA GLY A 350 -17.93 35.47 -33.15
C GLY A 350 -18.91 34.64 -32.33
N ARG A 351 -19.74 35.34 -31.54
CA ARG A 351 -20.94 34.81 -30.86
C ARG A 351 -21.78 33.95 -31.81
N LEU A 352 -22.37 32.86 -31.30
CA LEU A 352 -23.70 32.29 -31.61
C LEU A 352 -23.85 30.97 -30.83
N SER A 353 -24.64 30.96 -29.75
CA SER A 353 -26.05 30.51 -29.68
C SER A 353 -26.20 29.02 -29.35
N LEU A 354 -26.78 28.82 -28.17
CA LEU A 354 -27.11 27.59 -27.47
C LEU A 354 -28.30 26.89 -28.15
N ASP A 355 -28.10 26.07 -29.19
CA ASP A 355 -29.20 25.16 -29.65
C ASP A 355 -28.79 23.92 -30.49
N GLN A 356 -27.52 23.50 -30.49
CA GLN A 356 -27.05 22.43 -31.40
C GLN A 356 -26.53 21.15 -30.71
N SER A 357 -26.94 20.89 -29.47
CA SER A 357 -26.48 19.72 -28.68
C SER A 357 -27.52 18.59 -28.55
N LYS A 358 -28.62 18.61 -29.32
CA LYS A 358 -29.64 17.54 -29.31
C LYS A 358 -29.65 16.57 -30.50
N GLU A 359 -28.90 16.82 -31.57
CA GLU A 359 -29.09 16.04 -32.82
C GLU A 359 -27.95 15.07 -33.22
N THR A 360 -26.79 15.12 -32.57
CA THR A 360 -25.62 14.34 -33.06
C THR A 360 -25.65 12.84 -32.71
N CYS A 361 -26.51 12.40 -31.80
CA CYS A 361 -26.66 10.98 -31.46
C CYS A 361 -27.73 10.25 -32.30
N GLN A 362 -28.51 10.96 -33.12
CA GLN A 362 -29.65 10.38 -33.84
C GLN A 362 -29.36 10.01 -35.30
N ARG A 363 -28.13 10.22 -35.79
CA ARG A 363 -27.70 9.88 -37.14
C ARG A 363 -26.42 9.08 -37.16
N SER A 364 -26.51 7.80 -36.83
CA SER A 364 -25.62 6.75 -37.34
C SER A 364 -26.29 5.40 -37.18
N ALA A 365 -27.44 5.24 -37.83
CA ALA A 365 -27.97 3.95 -38.20
C ALA A 365 -27.84 3.84 -39.72
N SER A 366 -26.75 3.22 -40.19
CA SER A 366 -26.63 2.55 -41.49
C SER A 366 -25.37 1.68 -41.50
N SER A 367 -25.61 0.39 -41.25
CA SER A 367 -25.17 -0.75 -42.07
C SER A 367 -23.68 -0.97 -42.37
N LEU A 368 -23.22 -2.16 -41.93
CA LEU A 368 -22.02 -2.92 -42.33
C LEU A 368 -20.74 -2.63 -41.55
N ILE A 369 -20.59 -3.33 -40.41
CA ILE A 369 -19.49 -4.26 -40.14
C ILE A 369 -19.99 -5.23 -39.05
N ASN A 370 -20.23 -6.47 -39.44
CA ASN A 370 -20.41 -7.60 -38.53
C ASN A 370 -19.05 -7.90 -37.91
N VAL A 371 -18.89 -7.64 -36.60
CA VAL A 371 -17.91 -8.34 -35.78
C VAL A 371 -18.70 -8.96 -34.64
N GLU A 372 -18.77 -10.29 -34.66
CA GLU A 372 -19.35 -11.12 -33.60
C GLU A 372 -18.76 -10.71 -32.24
N TYR A 373 -19.53 -9.93 -31.48
CA TYR A 373 -19.35 -9.87 -30.04
C TYR A 373 -19.99 -11.11 -29.46
N SER A 374 -19.17 -12.06 -29.02
CA SER A 374 -19.59 -13.24 -28.29
C SER A 374 -20.46 -12.83 -27.10
N SER A 375 -21.77 -13.00 -27.31
CA SER A 375 -22.81 -13.07 -26.31
C SER A 375 -22.50 -14.23 -25.38
N GLY A 376 -21.98 -13.91 -24.21
CA GLY A 376 -21.88 -14.85 -23.11
C GLY A 376 -22.38 -14.16 -21.85
N TRP A 377 -23.61 -13.63 -21.89
CA TRP A 377 -24.55 -13.39 -20.79
C TRP A 377 -25.91 -12.94 -21.37
N ASP A 378 -26.59 -13.83 -22.08
CA ASP A 378 -28.04 -13.74 -22.27
C ASP A 378 -28.66 -15.05 -21.77
N THR A 379 -29.43 -14.96 -20.68
CA THR A 379 -30.29 -16.03 -20.20
C THR A 379 -31.68 -15.84 -20.82
N SER A 380 -31.95 -16.58 -21.88
CA SER A 380 -33.31 -16.81 -22.40
C SER A 380 -33.34 -18.12 -23.19
N SER A 381 -33.23 -19.24 -22.48
CA SER A 381 -33.84 -20.50 -22.91
C SER A 381 -34.15 -21.32 -21.65
N GLU A 382 -35.34 -21.11 -21.09
CA GLU A 382 -35.96 -22.14 -20.26
C GLU A 382 -36.30 -23.34 -21.15
N GLY A 383 -35.78 -24.49 -20.75
CA GLY A 383 -36.10 -25.80 -21.28
C GLY A 383 -35.83 -26.86 -20.21
N SER A 384 -36.61 -26.79 -19.12
CA SER A 384 -36.97 -27.88 -18.19
C SER A 384 -35.91 -28.93 -17.79
N GLN A 385 -35.43 -28.88 -16.53
CA GLN A 385 -35.89 -29.76 -15.44
C GLN A 385 -35.07 -29.54 -14.13
N HIS A 386 -35.81 -29.36 -13.02
CA HIS A 386 -35.41 -29.55 -11.61
C HIS A 386 -34.51 -28.53 -10.88
N GLY A 387 -35.15 -27.56 -10.21
CA GLY A 387 -35.07 -27.47 -8.74
C GLY A 387 -34.02 -26.57 -8.09
N SER A 388 -34.26 -25.25 -8.08
CA SER A 388 -34.24 -24.40 -6.85
C SER A 388 -34.31 -22.91 -7.24
N ARG A 389 -35.45 -22.30 -6.93
CA ARG A 389 -35.83 -20.93 -7.22
C ARG A 389 -35.23 -20.01 -6.14
N LEU A 390 -34.30 -19.12 -6.48
CA LEU A 390 -33.95 -18.01 -5.58
C LEU A 390 -35.02 -16.91 -5.72
N PRO A 391 -35.55 -16.34 -4.62
CA PRO A 391 -36.52 -15.26 -4.70
C PRO A 391 -35.86 -13.94 -5.11
N SER A 392 -36.59 -13.19 -5.93
CA SER A 392 -36.36 -11.78 -6.23
C SER A 392 -36.89 -10.91 -5.08
N GLU A 393 -36.00 -10.30 -4.31
CA GLU A 393 -36.34 -9.15 -3.44
C GLU A 393 -35.18 -8.12 -3.44
N GLY A 394 -35.48 -6.87 -3.83
CA GLY A 394 -34.74 -5.68 -3.36
C GLY A 394 -33.74 -4.97 -4.30
N SER A 395 -34.23 -4.40 -5.41
CA SER A 395 -33.64 -3.30 -6.23
C SER A 395 -32.60 -3.65 -7.33
N PRO A 396 -32.60 -2.90 -8.47
CA PRO A 396 -32.09 -3.39 -9.75
C PRO A 396 -30.57 -3.20 -9.86
N SER A 397 -29.87 -4.28 -10.19
CA SER A 397 -28.54 -4.22 -10.78
C SER A 397 -28.66 -3.55 -12.15
N VAL A 398 -28.53 -2.21 -12.23
CA VAL A 398 -28.49 -1.52 -13.52
C VAL A 398 -27.14 -1.80 -14.16
N ARG A 399 -27.10 -2.83 -15.00
CA ARG A 399 -25.98 -3.11 -15.89
C ARG A 399 -26.09 -2.15 -17.07
N PHE A 400 -25.03 -1.42 -17.35
CA PHE A 400 -24.96 -0.56 -18.52
C PHE A 400 -24.27 -1.29 -19.67
N ASN A 401 -24.74 -1.04 -20.89
CA ASN A 401 -24.08 -1.52 -22.09
C ASN A 401 -22.81 -0.71 -22.35
N LEU A 402 -21.78 -1.34 -22.92
CA LEU A 402 -20.51 -0.68 -23.18
C LEU A 402 -20.67 0.53 -24.10
N GLU A 403 -21.44 0.38 -25.18
CA GLU A 403 -21.72 1.46 -26.13
C GLU A 403 -22.37 2.68 -25.46
N GLU A 404 -23.21 2.45 -24.45
CA GLU A 404 -23.86 3.54 -23.72
C GLU A 404 -22.82 4.32 -22.89
N VAL A 405 -21.93 3.62 -22.21
CA VAL A 405 -20.85 4.23 -21.41
C VAL A 405 -19.83 4.93 -22.31
N GLU A 406 -19.51 4.33 -23.46
CA GLU A 406 -18.62 4.93 -24.47
C GLU A 406 -19.21 6.21 -25.03
N CYS A 407 -20.45 6.18 -25.52
CA CYS A 407 -21.12 7.38 -26.01
C CYS A 407 -21.24 8.45 -24.92
N ALA A 408 -21.60 8.08 -23.70
CA ALA A 408 -21.76 9.01 -22.58
C ALA A 408 -20.45 9.75 -22.25
N THR A 409 -19.30 9.08 -22.39
CA THR A 409 -17.97 9.65 -22.11
C THR A 409 -17.29 10.23 -23.35
N GLN A 410 -17.97 10.28 -24.50
CA GLN A 410 -17.39 10.63 -25.81
C GLN A 410 -16.17 9.76 -26.13
N TYR A 411 -16.35 8.44 -26.05
CA TYR A 411 -15.34 7.41 -26.28
C TYR A 411 -14.12 7.58 -25.38
N PHE A 412 -14.34 7.94 -24.11
CA PHE A 412 -13.29 8.19 -23.12
C PHE A 412 -12.29 9.28 -23.55
N SER A 413 -12.79 10.35 -24.17
CA SER A 413 -11.98 11.49 -24.59
C SER A 413 -11.26 12.14 -23.39
N ASP A 414 -10.01 12.56 -23.61
CA ASP A 414 -9.19 13.22 -22.58
C ASP A 414 -9.81 14.53 -22.07
N VAL A 415 -10.68 15.19 -22.86
CA VAL A 415 -11.42 16.39 -22.43
C VAL A 415 -12.38 16.12 -21.27
N ASN A 416 -12.82 14.86 -21.12
CA ASN A 416 -13.71 14.42 -20.06
C ASN A 416 -12.95 13.80 -18.88
N LEU A 417 -11.62 13.74 -18.91
CA LEU A 417 -10.82 13.11 -17.86
C LEU A 417 -10.86 13.96 -16.58
N LEU A 418 -11.39 13.38 -15.50
CA LEU A 418 -11.45 13.99 -14.17
C LEU A 418 -10.24 13.63 -13.30
N GLY A 419 -9.68 12.44 -13.51
CA GLY A 419 -8.51 11.97 -12.76
C GLY A 419 -8.03 10.61 -13.23
N LYS A 420 -6.72 10.37 -13.11
CA LYS A 420 -6.06 9.14 -13.57
C LYS A 420 -5.09 8.62 -12.52
N SER A 421 -5.08 7.31 -12.32
CA SER A 421 -4.11 6.56 -11.52
C SER A 421 -3.49 5.45 -12.38
N ASN A 422 -2.52 4.72 -11.80
CA ASN A 422 -1.81 3.63 -12.50
C ASN A 422 -2.72 2.48 -12.94
N PHE A 423 -3.89 2.31 -12.30
CA PHE A 423 -4.80 1.19 -12.53
C PHE A 423 -6.24 1.63 -12.89
N ALA A 424 -6.54 2.92 -12.82
CA ALA A 424 -7.88 3.43 -13.06
C ALA A 424 -7.89 4.85 -13.65
N ALA A 425 -8.92 5.17 -14.42
CA ALA A 425 -9.18 6.51 -14.92
C ALA A 425 -10.65 6.87 -14.68
N THR A 426 -10.93 8.11 -14.31
CA THR A 426 -12.29 8.59 -14.05
C THR A 426 -12.64 9.68 -15.05
N TYR A 427 -13.76 9.52 -15.75
CA TYR A 427 -14.24 10.42 -16.78
C TYR A 427 -15.60 11.00 -16.40
N LYS A 428 -15.87 12.23 -16.81
CA LYS A 428 -17.21 12.80 -16.82
C LYS A 428 -17.97 12.22 -18.00
N GLY A 429 -19.24 11.89 -17.78
CA GLY A 429 -20.13 11.45 -18.85
C GLY A 429 -21.52 12.05 -18.73
N ILE A 430 -22.26 12.03 -19.83
CA ILE A 430 -23.67 12.41 -19.88
C ILE A 430 -24.42 11.21 -20.44
N MET A 431 -25.24 10.56 -19.60
CA MET A 431 -26.03 9.40 -19.99
C MET A 431 -27.19 9.80 -20.91
N ARG A 432 -27.85 8.81 -21.53
CA ARG A 432 -28.95 9.05 -22.48
C ARG A 432 -30.15 9.77 -21.87
N ASP A 433 -30.36 9.60 -20.56
CA ASP A 433 -31.39 10.29 -19.79
C ASP A 433 -31.03 11.75 -19.45
N GLY A 434 -29.87 12.24 -19.91
CA GLY A 434 -29.34 13.57 -19.63
C GLY A 434 -28.64 13.69 -18.28
N SER A 435 -28.55 12.60 -17.51
CA SER A 435 -27.89 12.63 -16.21
C SER A 435 -26.36 12.68 -16.35
N VAL A 436 -25.74 13.54 -15.54
CA VAL A 436 -24.28 13.67 -15.51
C VAL A 436 -23.71 12.63 -14.54
N VAL A 437 -22.74 11.86 -15.01
CA VAL A 437 -22.13 10.74 -14.27
C VAL A 437 -20.61 10.85 -14.24
N ALA A 438 -20.01 10.18 -13.25
CA ALA A 438 -18.58 9.93 -13.19
C ALA A 438 -18.33 8.45 -13.48
N VAL A 439 -17.68 8.15 -14.60
CA VAL A 439 -17.36 6.80 -15.05
C VAL A 439 -15.92 6.47 -14.67
N LYS A 440 -15.74 5.53 -13.73
CA LYS A 440 -14.43 5.04 -13.34
C LYS A 440 -14.10 3.75 -14.10
N SER A 441 -13.16 3.83 -15.04
CA SER A 441 -12.53 2.69 -15.70
C SER A 441 -11.44 2.10 -14.80
N ILE A 442 -11.43 0.78 -14.64
CA ILE A 442 -10.44 0.02 -13.87
C ILE A 442 -9.95 -1.13 -14.77
N ASN A 443 -8.64 -1.32 -14.87
CA ASN A 443 -8.06 -2.41 -15.64
C ASN A 443 -8.50 -3.78 -15.06
N LYS A 444 -8.84 -4.75 -15.92
CA LYS A 444 -9.25 -6.09 -15.48
C LYS A 444 -8.16 -6.81 -14.70
N SER A 445 -6.89 -6.59 -15.06
CA SER A 445 -5.72 -7.11 -14.31
C SER A 445 -5.62 -6.56 -12.90
N SER A 446 -6.25 -5.42 -12.62
CA SER A 446 -6.27 -4.77 -11.31
C SER A 446 -7.48 -5.16 -10.46
N CYS A 447 -8.41 -5.92 -11.02
CA CYS A 447 -9.52 -6.52 -10.27
C CYS A 447 -9.12 -7.90 -9.74
N LYS A 448 -9.86 -8.39 -8.74
CA LYS A 448 -9.74 -9.77 -8.30
C LYS A 448 -9.87 -10.76 -9.47
N SER A 449 -8.99 -11.76 -9.49
CA SER A 449 -8.96 -12.81 -10.51
C SER A 449 -10.21 -13.70 -10.43
N GLU A 450 -10.63 -14.04 -9.21
CA GLU A 450 -11.80 -14.86 -8.94
C GLU A 450 -13.10 -14.09 -9.19
N GLU A 451 -13.90 -14.57 -10.15
CA GLU A 451 -15.15 -13.90 -10.56
C GLU A 451 -16.19 -13.90 -9.43
N ALA A 452 -16.26 -14.98 -8.64
CA ALA A 452 -17.18 -15.08 -7.50
C ALA A 452 -16.89 -13.99 -6.44
N ASP A 453 -15.62 -13.77 -6.12
CA ASP A 453 -15.19 -12.74 -5.16
C ASP A 453 -15.47 -11.33 -5.68
N PHE A 454 -15.21 -11.10 -6.97
CA PHE A 454 -15.52 -9.84 -7.62
C PHE A 454 -17.02 -9.53 -7.57
N LEU A 455 -17.87 -10.50 -7.93
CA LEU A 455 -19.33 -10.35 -7.89
C LEU A 455 -19.86 -10.16 -6.47
N LYS A 456 -19.29 -10.84 -5.47
CA LYS A 456 -19.61 -10.63 -4.05
C LYS A 456 -19.29 -9.20 -3.62
N GLY A 457 -18.11 -8.68 -4.00
CA GLY A 457 -17.74 -7.29 -3.76
C GLY A 457 -18.72 -6.33 -4.43
N LEU A 458 -19.07 -6.58 -5.69
CA LEU A 458 -19.93 -5.69 -6.47
C LEU A 458 -21.34 -5.59 -5.90
N ARG A 459 -21.92 -6.72 -5.48
CA ARG A 459 -23.22 -6.74 -4.79
C ARG A 459 -23.21 -5.88 -3.53
N MET A 460 -22.12 -5.91 -2.78
CA MET A 460 -21.94 -5.08 -1.59
C MET A 460 -21.83 -3.59 -1.96
N LEU A 461 -21.11 -3.21 -3.02
CA LEU A 461 -21.06 -1.80 -3.45
C LEU A 461 -22.43 -1.29 -3.91
N THR A 462 -23.21 -2.10 -4.63
CA THR A 462 -24.54 -1.70 -5.12
C THR A 462 -25.58 -1.56 -4.01
N SER A 463 -25.38 -2.21 -2.85
CA SER A 463 -26.28 -2.09 -1.71
C SER A 463 -25.97 -0.86 -0.83
N LEU A 464 -24.81 -0.21 -1.01
CA LEU A 464 -24.45 1.00 -0.28
C LEU A 464 -25.32 2.18 -0.75
N ARG A 465 -26.22 2.65 0.11
CA ARG A 465 -27.06 3.84 -0.13
C ARG A 465 -27.13 4.71 1.11
N HIS A 466 -26.56 5.91 1.04
CA HIS A 466 -26.54 6.88 2.15
C HIS A 466 -26.32 8.30 1.62
N GLU A 467 -26.84 9.32 2.32
CA GLU A 467 -26.73 10.73 1.91
C GLU A 467 -25.28 11.21 1.79
N ASN A 468 -24.40 10.73 2.66
CA ASN A 468 -22.98 11.07 2.70
C ASN A 468 -22.04 10.04 2.06
N LEU A 469 -22.57 9.15 1.21
CA LEU A 469 -21.77 8.26 0.37
C LEU A 469 -22.04 8.56 -1.11
N VAL A 470 -21.03 8.38 -1.96
CA VAL A 470 -21.22 8.48 -3.41
C VAL A 470 -21.97 7.24 -3.90
N GLY A 471 -23.16 7.44 -4.47
CA GLY A 471 -24.00 6.36 -4.97
C GLY A 471 -23.44 5.73 -6.25
N LEU A 472 -23.34 4.40 -6.27
CA LEU A 472 -23.07 3.63 -7.48
C LEU A 472 -24.39 3.44 -8.24
N ARG A 473 -24.49 4.01 -9.45
CA ARG A 473 -25.67 3.86 -10.31
C ARG A 473 -25.68 2.54 -11.04
N GLY A 474 -24.51 2.05 -11.42
CA GLY A 474 -24.38 0.79 -12.14
C GLY A 474 -22.95 0.49 -12.53
N PHE A 475 -22.79 -0.57 -13.32
CA PHE A 475 -21.49 -1.02 -13.76
C PHE A 475 -21.56 -1.60 -15.18
N CYS A 476 -20.41 -1.65 -15.83
CA CYS A 476 -20.21 -2.30 -17.12
C CYS A 476 -18.88 -3.06 -17.10
N ARG A 477 -18.79 -4.20 -17.77
CA ARG A 477 -17.53 -4.95 -17.90
C ARG A 477 -17.32 -5.31 -19.36
N SER A 478 -16.21 -4.88 -19.93
CA SER A 478 -15.86 -5.17 -21.32
C SER A 478 -14.79 -6.26 -21.36
N ARG A 479 -15.13 -7.42 -21.92
CA ARG A 479 -14.14 -8.46 -22.22
C ARG A 479 -13.18 -8.02 -23.33
N ALA A 480 -13.68 -7.29 -24.33
CA ALA A 480 -12.90 -6.82 -25.47
C ALA A 480 -11.86 -5.76 -25.09
N ARG A 481 -12.22 -4.80 -24.22
CA ARG A 481 -11.28 -3.77 -23.72
C ARG A 481 -10.44 -4.24 -22.54
N GLY A 482 -10.86 -5.29 -21.84
CA GLY A 482 -10.20 -5.74 -20.62
C GLY A 482 -10.34 -4.74 -19.48
N GLU A 483 -11.49 -4.04 -19.39
CA GLU A 483 -11.75 -2.99 -18.41
C GLU A 483 -13.09 -3.23 -17.69
N CYS A 484 -13.17 -2.77 -16.44
CA CYS A 484 -14.38 -2.69 -15.65
C CYS A 484 -14.73 -1.21 -15.39
N PHE A 485 -15.95 -0.83 -15.72
CA PHE A 485 -16.47 0.52 -15.55
C PHE A 485 -17.46 0.56 -14.39
N LEU A 486 -17.26 1.49 -13.46
CA LEU A 486 -18.19 1.80 -12.37
C LEU A 486 -18.78 3.18 -12.64
N VAL A 487 -20.10 3.27 -12.71
CA VAL A 487 -20.82 4.51 -13.04
C VAL A 487 -21.38 5.10 -11.76
N TYR A 488 -20.82 6.24 -11.34
CA TYR A 488 -21.20 6.97 -10.14
C TYR A 488 -21.96 8.25 -10.50
N GLU A 489 -22.67 8.80 -9.52
CA GLU A 489 -23.21 10.15 -9.62
C GLU A 489 -22.08 11.19 -9.71
N PHE A 490 -22.23 12.19 -10.58
CA PHE A 490 -21.23 13.24 -10.73
C PHE A 490 -21.32 14.28 -9.61
N MET A 491 -20.17 14.64 -9.03
CA MET A 491 -20.04 15.61 -7.96
C MET A 491 -19.52 16.93 -8.52
N ALA A 492 -20.42 17.91 -8.70
CA ALA A 492 -20.13 19.16 -9.41
C ALA A 492 -19.05 20.02 -8.76
N ASN A 493 -18.96 20.00 -7.42
CA ASN A 493 -18.06 20.86 -6.65
C ASN A 493 -16.69 20.20 -6.38
N GLY A 494 -16.43 19.02 -6.96
CA GLY A 494 -15.13 18.35 -6.89
C GLY A 494 -14.79 17.76 -5.52
N SER A 495 -13.50 17.58 -5.23
CA SER A 495 -12.99 17.06 -3.95
C SER A 495 -12.77 18.15 -2.91
N LEU A 496 -12.84 17.77 -1.63
CA LEU A 496 -12.53 18.64 -0.49
C LEU A 496 -11.11 19.21 -0.57
N SER A 497 -10.15 18.45 -1.10
CA SER A 497 -8.76 18.89 -1.29
C SER A 497 -8.61 20.16 -2.14
N ARG A 498 -9.55 20.48 -3.02
CA ARG A 498 -9.57 21.73 -3.80
C ARG A 498 -9.76 22.98 -2.92
N TYR A 499 -10.40 22.81 -1.77
CA TYR A 499 -10.69 23.89 -0.82
C TYR A 499 -9.61 24.03 0.27
N LEU A 500 -8.57 23.19 0.22
CA LEU A 500 -7.41 23.22 1.10
C LEU A 500 -6.22 23.84 0.36
N ASP A 501 -5.36 24.58 1.07
CA ASP A 501 -4.19 25.30 0.54
C ASP A 501 -4.50 26.35 -0.55
N VAL A 502 -5.70 26.95 -0.51
CA VAL A 502 -6.09 28.08 -1.38
C VAL A 502 -5.09 29.27 -1.26
N LYS A 503 -4.55 29.75 -2.38
CA LYS A 503 -3.64 30.89 -2.38
C LYS A 503 -4.40 32.21 -2.41
N ASP A 504 -3.89 33.22 -1.71
CA ASP A 504 -4.45 34.58 -1.78
C ASP A 504 -4.28 35.15 -3.20
N GLY A 505 -5.36 35.63 -3.80
CA GLY A 505 -5.38 36.24 -5.14
C GLY A 505 -5.81 35.34 -6.29
N ASP A 506 -6.14 34.07 -6.04
CA ASP A 506 -6.74 33.18 -7.04
C ASP A 506 -8.24 33.49 -7.16
N ALA A 507 -8.65 34.04 -8.31
CA ALA A 507 -10.01 34.54 -8.54
C ALA A 507 -11.09 33.44 -8.49
N ASP A 508 -10.71 32.17 -8.69
CA ASP A 508 -11.61 31.01 -8.66
C ASP A 508 -11.57 30.25 -7.33
N ALA A 509 -10.77 30.69 -6.35
CA ALA A 509 -10.55 29.93 -5.13
C ALA A 509 -11.57 30.26 -4.05
N THR A 510 -12.44 29.29 -3.76
CA THR A 510 -13.48 29.41 -2.73
C THR A 510 -12.93 28.95 -1.39
N VAL A 511 -12.92 29.83 -0.39
CA VAL A 511 -12.64 29.46 1.00
C VAL A 511 -13.94 28.99 1.65
N LEU A 512 -13.93 27.77 2.21
CA LEU A 512 -15.09 27.27 2.96
C LEU A 512 -15.29 28.09 4.23
N ASP A 513 -16.50 28.62 4.41
CA ASP A 513 -16.89 29.28 5.66
C ASP A 513 -16.97 28.29 6.83
N TRP A 514 -17.13 28.82 8.04
CA TRP A 514 -17.15 28.00 9.25
C TRP A 514 -18.32 27.00 9.28
N ALA A 515 -19.52 27.42 8.88
CA ALA A 515 -20.71 26.57 8.91
C ALA A 515 -20.59 25.39 7.94
N MET A 516 -20.03 25.63 6.76
CA MET A 516 -19.76 24.60 5.76
C MET A 516 -18.69 23.63 6.23
N ARG A 517 -17.61 24.10 6.89
CA ARG A 517 -16.60 23.21 7.48
C ARG A 517 -17.22 22.26 8.51
N VAL A 518 -18.06 22.79 9.41
CA VAL A 518 -18.78 21.99 10.41
C VAL A 518 -19.72 20.98 9.73
N SER A 519 -20.46 21.40 8.71
CA SER A 519 -21.34 20.53 7.91
C SER A 519 -20.57 19.40 7.24
N VAL A 520 -19.42 19.71 6.63
CA VAL A 520 -18.52 18.75 6.00
C VAL A 520 -18.05 17.70 7.01
N ILE A 521 -17.55 18.12 8.17
CA ILE A 521 -17.09 17.22 9.23
C ILE A 521 -18.23 16.30 9.71
N LYS A 522 -19.41 16.86 9.96
CA LYS A 522 -20.59 16.09 10.39
C LYS A 522 -21.04 15.08 9.34
N GLY A 523 -21.08 15.46 8.07
CA GLY A 523 -21.49 14.57 6.99
C GLY A 523 -20.51 13.42 6.76
N ILE A 524 -19.20 13.69 6.83
CA ILE A 524 -18.18 12.62 6.77
C ILE A 524 -18.38 11.62 7.92
N ALA A 525 -18.56 12.11 9.16
CA ALA A 525 -18.78 11.24 10.32
C ALA A 525 -20.02 10.36 10.16
N LYS A 526 -21.13 10.91 9.65
CA LYS A 526 -22.36 10.15 9.35
C LYS A 526 -22.12 9.05 8.31
N GLY A 527 -21.36 9.37 7.25
CA GLY A 527 -21.01 8.39 6.22
C GLY A 527 -20.19 7.23 6.76
N ILE A 528 -19.23 7.51 7.65
CA ILE A 528 -18.39 6.47 8.27
C ILE A 528 -19.20 5.62 9.26
N ASP A 529 -20.04 6.25 10.08
CA ASP A 529 -20.91 5.53 11.03
C ASP A 529 -21.87 4.56 10.32
N TYR A 530 -22.44 4.97 9.19
CA TYR A 530 -23.25 4.11 8.33
C TYR A 530 -22.48 2.86 7.88
N LEU A 531 -21.19 3.01 7.52
CA LEU A 531 -20.35 1.91 7.07
C LEU A 531 -19.97 0.97 8.22
N HIS A 532 -19.70 1.51 9.41
CA HIS A 532 -19.31 0.73 10.59
C HIS A 532 -20.49 0.06 11.29
N SER A 533 -21.71 0.52 11.05
CA SER A 533 -22.94 -0.04 11.63
C SER A 533 -23.24 -1.44 11.07
N SER A 534 -23.44 -2.41 11.95
CA SER A 534 -23.88 -3.76 11.57
C SER A 534 -25.38 -3.75 11.22
N LYS A 535 -25.74 -4.28 10.05
CA LYS A 535 -27.14 -4.46 9.61
C LYS A 535 -27.41 -5.93 9.31
N PRO A 536 -28.67 -6.40 9.37
CA PRO A 536 -29.02 -7.82 9.20
C PRO A 536 -28.43 -8.47 7.93
N ASN A 537 -28.31 -7.71 6.85
CA ASN A 537 -27.83 -8.19 5.55
C ASN A 537 -26.50 -7.55 5.13
N MET A 538 -25.83 -6.80 6.01
CA MET A 538 -24.59 -6.10 5.69
C MET A 538 -23.66 -6.04 6.90
N PRO A 539 -22.54 -6.79 6.90
CA PRO A 539 -21.55 -6.69 7.96
C PRO A 539 -20.88 -5.32 7.94
N PRO A 540 -20.31 -4.87 9.07
CA PRO A 540 -19.51 -3.65 9.14
C PRO A 540 -18.45 -3.62 8.03
N LEU A 541 -18.37 -2.48 7.34
CA LEU A 541 -17.44 -2.25 6.26
C LEU A 541 -16.46 -1.15 6.65
N VAL A 542 -15.17 -1.50 6.66
CA VAL A 542 -14.10 -0.51 6.83
C VAL A 542 -13.79 0.13 5.47
N HIS A 543 -13.70 1.46 5.40
CA HIS A 543 -13.48 2.21 4.17
C HIS A 543 -12.04 2.08 3.64
N GLN A 544 -11.05 2.11 4.54
CA GLN A 544 -9.59 1.89 4.31
C GLN A 544 -8.83 3.00 3.56
N SER A 545 -9.53 3.88 2.83
CA SER A 545 -8.89 4.91 1.98
C SER A 545 -9.48 6.31 2.16
N ILE A 546 -9.88 6.66 3.39
CA ILE A 546 -10.45 7.99 3.68
C ILE A 546 -9.35 9.05 3.53
N SER A 547 -9.62 10.09 2.73
CA SER A 547 -8.75 11.25 2.54
C SER A 547 -9.54 12.46 2.03
N ALA A 548 -8.96 13.65 2.08
CA ALA A 548 -9.58 14.86 1.52
C ALA A 548 -9.86 14.75 0.00
N ASP A 549 -9.11 13.95 -0.75
CA ASP A 549 -9.37 13.69 -2.18
C ASP A 549 -10.56 12.75 -2.41
N LYS A 550 -10.91 11.94 -1.41
CA LYS A 550 -12.04 11.00 -1.47
C LYS A 550 -13.33 11.56 -0.90
N VAL A 551 -13.28 12.70 -0.22
CA VAL A 551 -14.47 13.47 0.16
C VAL A 551 -14.87 14.35 -1.03
N LEU A 552 -15.93 13.97 -1.73
CA LEU A 552 -16.48 14.76 -2.82
C LEU A 552 -17.60 15.67 -2.31
N ILE A 553 -17.78 16.81 -2.95
CA ILE A 553 -18.79 17.80 -2.58
C ILE A 553 -19.83 17.88 -3.70
N ASP A 554 -21.11 17.70 -3.35
CA ASP A 554 -22.19 17.85 -4.30
C ASP A 554 -22.60 19.32 -4.49
N HIS A 555 -23.56 19.57 -5.38
CA HIS A 555 -24.05 20.91 -5.72
C HIS A 555 -24.67 21.67 -4.53
N LEU A 556 -25.10 20.97 -3.48
CA LEU A 556 -25.65 21.55 -2.25
C LEU A 556 -24.58 21.71 -1.15
N PHE A 557 -23.30 21.52 -1.48
CA PHE A 557 -22.19 21.51 -0.53
C PHE A 557 -22.28 20.38 0.51
N VAL A 558 -23.01 19.30 0.22
CA VAL A 558 -23.06 18.12 1.10
C VAL A 558 -21.86 17.22 0.80
N PRO A 559 -21.09 16.79 1.82
CA PRO A 559 -19.96 15.90 1.63
C PRO A 559 -20.44 14.47 1.34
N ARG A 560 -19.78 13.80 0.38
CA ARG A 560 -20.02 12.40 0.02
C ARG A 560 -18.70 11.65 -0.09
N LEU A 561 -18.56 10.59 0.69
CA LEU A 561 -17.38 9.73 0.65
C LEU A 561 -17.41 8.82 -0.57
N SER A 562 -16.35 8.90 -1.38
CA SER A 562 -16.11 8.06 -2.55
C SER A 562 -15.14 6.92 -2.22
N GLY A 563 -15.28 5.79 -2.93
CA GLY A 563 -14.35 4.66 -2.79
C GLY A 563 -14.75 3.63 -1.72
N ALA A 564 -15.87 3.83 -1.02
CA ALA A 564 -16.42 2.86 -0.08
C ALA A 564 -16.59 1.47 -0.73
N GLY A 565 -16.00 0.45 -0.10
CA GLY A 565 -16.05 -0.94 -0.57
C GLY A 565 -15.17 -1.28 -1.78
N LEU A 566 -14.53 -0.31 -2.44
CA LEU A 566 -13.77 -0.54 -3.67
C LEU A 566 -12.64 -1.58 -3.50
N HIS A 567 -12.02 -1.63 -2.32
CA HIS A 567 -11.00 -2.62 -1.96
C HIS A 567 -11.50 -4.09 -2.04
N LYS A 568 -12.82 -4.34 -2.07
CA LYS A 568 -13.36 -5.69 -2.30
C LYS A 568 -13.36 -6.10 -3.78
N LEU A 569 -13.27 -5.16 -4.71
CA LEU A 569 -13.21 -5.41 -6.15
C LEU A 569 -11.79 -5.51 -6.69
N LEU A 570 -10.85 -4.83 -6.03
CA LEU A 570 -9.47 -4.70 -6.45
C LEU A 570 -8.65 -5.91 -5.99
N ALA A 571 -7.61 -6.22 -6.78
CA ALA A 571 -6.56 -7.13 -6.35
C ALA A 571 -5.78 -6.50 -5.18
N ASP A 572 -5.22 -7.35 -4.31
CA ASP A 572 -4.62 -6.89 -3.06
C ASP A 572 -3.49 -5.88 -3.35
N ASP A 573 -2.56 -6.19 -4.25
CA ASP A 573 -1.47 -5.32 -4.69
C ASP A 573 -1.92 -3.90 -5.10
N VAL A 574 -3.06 -3.80 -5.79
CA VAL A 574 -3.64 -2.52 -6.20
C VAL A 574 -4.18 -1.75 -5.01
N VAL A 575 -4.83 -2.43 -4.06
CA VAL A 575 -5.26 -1.81 -2.79
C VAL A 575 -4.05 -1.23 -2.07
N PHE A 576 -2.96 -1.99 -1.92
CA PHE A 576 -1.74 -1.50 -1.29
C PHE A 576 -1.11 -0.31 -2.01
N SER A 577 -1.12 -0.30 -3.35
CA SER A 577 -0.66 0.85 -4.13
C SER A 577 -1.47 2.11 -3.81
N THR A 578 -2.80 2.03 -3.66
CA THR A 578 -3.62 3.20 -3.27
C THR A 578 -3.37 3.69 -1.85
N LEU A 579 -2.96 2.79 -0.96
CA LEU A 579 -2.65 3.13 0.42
C LEU A 579 -1.36 3.92 0.53
N LYS A 580 -0.45 3.80 -0.43
CA LYS A 580 0.79 4.56 -0.48
C LYS A 580 0.55 6.07 -0.49
N ASP A 581 -0.34 6.53 -1.37
CA ASP A 581 -0.73 7.93 -1.45
C ASP A 581 -1.42 8.40 -0.16
N SER A 582 -2.18 7.49 0.48
CA SER A 582 -2.85 7.79 1.75
C SER A 582 -1.85 7.88 2.92
N ALA A 583 -0.84 7.01 2.94
CA ALA A 583 0.24 7.02 3.92
C ALA A 583 1.12 8.27 3.78
N ALA A 584 1.43 8.67 2.54
CA ALA A 584 2.16 9.91 2.20
C ALA A 584 1.58 11.15 2.87
N MET A 585 0.25 11.21 2.86
CA MET A 585 -0.53 12.34 3.35
C MET A 585 -0.89 12.19 4.84
N GLY A 586 -0.41 11.12 5.50
CA GLY A 586 -0.57 10.89 6.94
C GLY A 586 -1.92 10.31 7.38
N TYR A 587 -2.74 9.80 6.46
CA TYR A 587 -4.05 9.21 6.79
C TYR A 587 -3.97 7.80 7.35
N LEU A 588 -2.81 7.13 7.25
CA LEU A 588 -2.66 5.75 7.70
C LEU A 588 -2.45 5.70 9.22
N ALA A 589 -3.26 4.88 9.89
CA ALA A 589 -3.21 4.73 11.33
C ALA A 589 -1.93 4.00 11.78
N PRO A 590 -1.30 4.40 12.90
CA PRO A 590 -0.06 3.81 13.40
C PRO A 590 -0.12 2.30 13.60
N GLU A 591 -1.24 1.76 14.11
CA GLU A 591 -1.40 0.33 14.34
C GLU A 591 -1.54 -0.47 13.06
N TYR A 592 -1.83 0.16 11.92
CA TYR A 592 -1.85 -0.56 10.66
C TYR A 592 -0.47 -1.09 10.32
N THR A 593 0.59 -0.34 10.66
CA THR A 593 1.95 -0.79 10.45
C THR A 593 2.15 -2.07 11.24
N THR A 594 1.95 -2.11 12.55
CA THR A 594 2.16 -3.32 13.37
C THR A 594 1.20 -4.46 13.03
N THR A 595 -0.09 -4.16 12.89
CA THR A 595 -1.15 -5.17 12.78
C THR A 595 -1.46 -5.58 11.36
N GLY A 596 -1.01 -4.87 10.33
CA GLY A 596 -1.28 -5.11 8.91
C GLY A 596 -2.76 -5.28 8.55
N ARG A 597 -3.68 -4.76 9.37
CA ARG A 597 -5.13 -4.94 9.26
C ARG A 597 -5.81 -3.59 9.44
N PHE A 598 -6.75 -3.29 8.54
CA PHE A 598 -7.66 -2.16 8.74
C PHE A 598 -8.77 -2.55 9.70
N THR A 599 -9.01 -1.70 10.68
CA THR A 599 -10.16 -1.77 11.58
C THR A 599 -11.01 -0.52 11.42
N GLU A 600 -12.19 -0.50 12.02
CA GLU A 600 -13.00 0.70 12.15
C GLU A 600 -12.23 1.87 12.80
N LYS A 601 -11.27 1.55 13.69
CA LYS A 601 -10.40 2.54 14.36
C LYS A 601 -9.40 3.18 13.41
N SER A 602 -9.03 2.50 12.33
CA SER A 602 -8.13 3.05 11.32
C SER A 602 -8.86 4.10 10.46
N ASP A 603 -10.14 3.88 10.15
CA ASP A 603 -10.99 4.90 9.50
C ASP A 603 -11.22 6.12 10.42
N VAL A 604 -11.40 5.90 11.73
CA VAL A 604 -11.53 6.97 12.73
C VAL A 604 -10.26 7.83 12.77
N TYR A 605 -9.08 7.21 12.69
CA TYR A 605 -7.81 7.94 12.61
C TYR A 605 -7.75 8.84 11.37
N ALA A 606 -8.03 8.27 10.19
CA ALA A 606 -8.05 9.03 8.94
C ALA A 606 -9.08 10.18 8.98
N PHE A 607 -10.24 9.96 9.60
CA PHE A 607 -11.23 11.01 9.85
C PHE A 607 -10.65 12.14 10.70
N GLY A 608 -9.96 11.84 11.80
CA GLY A 608 -9.32 12.86 12.65
C GLY A 608 -8.30 13.72 11.88
N VAL A 609 -7.52 13.11 10.98
CA VAL A 609 -6.61 13.83 10.09
C VAL A 609 -7.37 14.78 9.15
N VAL A 610 -8.46 14.31 8.54
CA VAL A 610 -9.33 15.17 7.70
C VAL A 610 -9.93 16.33 8.50
N VAL A 611 -10.35 16.11 9.76
CA VAL A 611 -10.84 17.20 10.62
C VAL A 611 -9.75 18.26 10.83
N LEU A 612 -8.51 17.86 11.14
CA LEU A 612 -7.39 18.81 11.31
C LEU A 612 -7.12 19.59 10.01
N GLN A 613 -7.17 18.94 8.85
CA GLN A 613 -7.02 19.61 7.55
C GLN A 613 -8.14 20.61 7.30
N VAL A 614 -9.39 20.24 7.60
CA VAL A 614 -10.55 21.14 7.45
C VAL A 614 -10.47 22.33 8.40
N LEU A 615 -10.00 22.16 9.64
CA LEU A 615 -9.83 23.27 10.59
C LEU A 615 -8.71 24.21 10.16
N THR A 616 -7.56 23.67 9.76
CA THR A 616 -6.37 24.44 9.36
C THR A 616 -6.47 25.04 7.96
N GLY A 617 -7.34 24.49 7.11
CA GLY A 617 -7.43 24.85 5.69
C GLY A 617 -6.21 24.44 4.88
N ARG A 618 -5.44 23.44 5.36
CA ARG A 618 -4.19 22.96 4.73
C ARG A 618 -4.27 21.47 4.41
N ARG A 619 -3.58 21.01 3.36
CA ARG A 619 -3.51 19.58 3.02
C ARG A 619 -2.52 18.82 3.90
N THR A 620 -1.44 19.45 4.35
CA THR A 620 -0.46 18.83 5.24
C THR A 620 -0.65 19.29 6.68
N VAL A 621 -0.82 18.33 7.59
CA VAL A 621 -0.92 18.61 9.03
C VAL A 621 0.45 18.36 9.64
N SER A 622 1.18 19.43 9.98
CA SER A 622 2.48 19.34 10.64
C SER A 622 2.34 18.97 12.12
N SER A 623 3.40 18.42 12.71
CA SER A 623 3.48 18.14 14.16
C SER A 623 3.23 19.39 15.01
N HIS A 624 3.66 20.57 14.55
CA HIS A 624 3.38 21.84 15.20
C HIS A 624 1.88 22.18 15.27
N LEU A 625 1.10 21.85 14.23
CA LEU A 625 -0.35 22.07 14.24
C LEU A 625 -1.06 21.13 15.21
N ARG A 626 -0.58 19.88 15.35
CA ARG A 626 -1.03 18.96 16.41
C ARG A 626 -0.73 19.49 17.80
N LEU A 627 0.49 19.99 18.04
CA LEU A 627 0.87 20.66 19.29
C LEU A 627 0.02 21.91 19.58
N GLY A 628 -0.37 22.66 18.55
CA GLY A 628 -1.29 23.80 18.67
C GLY A 628 -2.68 23.38 19.18
N ALA A 629 -3.20 22.26 18.66
CA ALA A 629 -4.45 21.68 19.14
C ALA A 629 -4.33 21.17 20.59
N GLU A 630 -3.21 20.51 20.95
CA GLU A 630 -2.95 20.00 22.30
C GLU A 630 -2.76 21.12 23.34
N SER A 631 -2.16 22.24 22.93
CA SER A 631 -1.93 23.41 23.78
C SER A 631 -3.11 24.39 23.82
N GLY A 632 -4.21 24.10 23.11
CA GLY A 632 -5.43 24.93 23.11
C GLY A 632 -5.28 26.28 22.40
N ARG A 633 -4.20 26.49 21.62
CA ARG A 633 -3.97 27.72 20.85
C ARG A 633 -4.72 27.66 19.52
N LEU A 634 -6.02 27.93 19.59
CA LEU A 634 -6.91 27.87 18.42
C LEU A 634 -6.56 28.86 17.31
N ASP A 635 -6.02 30.03 17.66
CA ASP A 635 -5.66 31.07 16.68
C ASP A 635 -4.50 30.63 15.76
N ASP A 636 -3.64 29.71 16.23
CA ASP A 636 -2.56 29.09 15.43
C ASP A 636 -3.05 27.89 14.60
N LEU A 637 -4.16 27.27 15.03
CA LEU A 637 -4.71 26.04 14.44
C LEU A 637 -5.73 26.33 13.35
N VAL A 638 -6.63 27.29 13.58
CA VAL A 638 -7.74 27.58 12.68
C VAL A 638 -7.26 28.41 11.50
N ASP A 639 -7.76 28.09 10.32
CA ASP A 639 -7.44 28.77 9.07
C ASP A 639 -7.53 30.32 9.21
N PRO A 640 -6.40 31.04 9.07
CA PRO A 640 -6.35 32.49 9.28
C PRO A 640 -7.24 33.24 8.27
N ARG A 641 -7.54 32.66 7.10
CA ARG A 641 -8.39 33.26 6.07
C ARG A 641 -9.85 33.38 6.48
N LEU A 642 -10.28 32.69 7.54
CA LEU A 642 -11.60 32.91 8.13
C LEU A 642 -11.72 34.30 8.76
N GLY A 643 -10.60 34.98 9.05
CA GLY A 643 -10.58 36.33 9.62
C GLY A 643 -11.27 36.39 10.98
N GLY A 644 -11.11 35.34 11.80
CA GLY A 644 -11.76 35.22 13.11
C GLY A 644 -13.25 34.88 13.07
N ARG A 645 -13.84 34.64 11.89
CA ARG A 645 -15.26 34.29 11.73
C ARG A 645 -15.52 32.80 11.99
N PHE A 646 -15.29 32.37 13.23
CA PHE A 646 -15.58 31.01 13.68
C PHE A 646 -15.98 30.99 15.16
N SER A 647 -16.69 29.94 15.57
CA SER A 647 -17.04 29.73 16.98
C SER A 647 -15.86 29.11 17.72
N ARG A 648 -15.24 29.84 18.65
CA ARG A 648 -14.11 29.33 19.46
C ARG A 648 -14.47 28.07 20.26
N PRO A 649 -15.61 27.98 20.98
CA PRO A 649 -15.99 26.76 21.68
C PRO A 649 -16.19 25.57 20.76
N GLU A 650 -16.80 25.79 19.59
CA GLU A 650 -17.02 24.71 18.60
C GLU A 650 -15.70 24.27 17.97
N ALA A 651 -14.79 25.20 17.66
CA ALA A 651 -13.45 24.90 17.15
C ALA A 651 -12.63 24.11 18.16
N ALA A 652 -12.66 24.48 19.46
CA ALA A 652 -12.01 23.73 20.53
C ALA A 652 -12.55 22.30 20.62
N LYS A 653 -13.88 22.14 20.54
CA LYS A 653 -14.53 20.84 20.56
C LYS A 653 -14.11 19.97 19.37
N LEU A 654 -14.11 20.53 18.15
CA LEU A 654 -13.68 19.82 16.95
C LEU A 654 -12.19 19.43 16.99
N ALA A 655 -11.33 20.32 17.49
CA ALA A 655 -9.91 20.03 17.68
C ALA A 655 -9.72 18.88 18.70
N GLY A 656 -10.45 18.91 19.82
CA GLY A 656 -10.43 17.83 20.82
C GLY A 656 -10.90 16.48 20.26
N ILE A 657 -11.98 16.47 19.48
CA ILE A 657 -12.45 15.27 18.76
C ILE A 657 -11.35 14.76 17.82
N ALA A 658 -10.73 15.66 17.05
CA ALA A 658 -9.69 15.28 16.11
C ALA A 658 -8.49 14.63 16.81
N LEU A 659 -8.03 15.19 17.93
CA LEU A 659 -6.95 14.64 18.74
C LEU A 659 -7.28 13.24 19.28
N LEU A 660 -8.49 13.05 19.81
CA LEU A 660 -8.95 11.73 20.28
C LEU A 660 -9.01 10.71 19.14
N CYS A 661 -9.49 11.13 17.96
CA CYS A 661 -9.52 10.28 16.78
C CYS A 661 -8.11 9.93 16.28
N THR A 662 -7.14 10.83 16.42
CA THR A 662 -5.75 10.60 15.99
C THR A 662 -4.83 10.03 17.07
N ALA A 663 -5.38 9.48 18.16
CA ALA A 663 -4.57 8.87 19.22
C ALA A 663 -3.73 7.69 18.67
N GLU A 664 -2.50 7.53 19.17
CA GLU A 664 -1.58 6.45 18.75
C GLU A 664 -2.19 5.06 19.02
N ALA A 665 -2.77 4.86 20.20
CA ALA A 665 -3.39 3.60 20.56
C ALA A 665 -4.84 3.49 20.01
N PRO A 666 -5.18 2.44 19.25
CA PRO A 666 -6.52 2.29 18.64
C PRO A 666 -7.63 2.17 19.69
N GLY A 667 -7.34 1.61 20.87
CA GLY A 667 -8.28 1.47 21.97
C GLY A 667 -8.70 2.80 22.63
N GLN A 668 -7.94 3.87 22.43
CA GLN A 668 -8.27 5.22 22.94
C GLN A 668 -9.18 6.00 21.98
N ARG A 669 -9.24 5.59 20.70
CA ARG A 669 -10.05 6.27 19.70
C ARG A 669 -11.54 5.96 19.93
N PRO A 670 -12.43 6.96 19.88
CA PRO A 670 -13.87 6.73 20.02
C PRO A 670 -14.42 5.87 18.87
N ALA A 671 -15.59 5.24 19.05
CA ALA A 671 -16.37 4.73 17.93
C ALA A 671 -17.03 5.91 17.18
N MET A 672 -17.29 5.76 15.88
CA MET A 672 -17.85 6.87 15.10
C MET A 672 -19.23 7.31 15.60
N ALA A 673 -20.05 6.38 16.11
CA ALA A 673 -21.31 6.70 16.80
C ALA A 673 -21.12 7.66 17.99
N ALA A 674 -20.06 7.48 18.79
CA ALA A 674 -19.75 8.36 19.92
C ALA A 674 -19.25 9.73 19.44
N VAL A 675 -18.48 9.77 18.34
CA VAL A 675 -18.10 11.03 17.68
C VAL A 675 -19.32 11.81 17.23
N LEU A 676 -20.32 11.15 16.62
CA LEU A 676 -21.56 11.80 16.21
C LEU A 676 -22.37 12.36 17.37
N GLN A 677 -22.45 11.64 18.50
CA GLN A 677 -23.10 12.16 19.71
C GLN A 677 -22.40 13.44 20.23
N GLN A 678 -21.07 13.45 20.20
CA GLN A 678 -20.30 14.65 20.54
C GLN A 678 -20.53 15.78 19.53
N LEU A 679 -20.59 15.50 18.23
CA LEU A 679 -20.86 16.53 17.21
C LEU A 679 -22.30 17.08 17.25
N GLY A 680 -23.27 16.29 17.72
CA GLY A 680 -24.70 16.63 17.77
C GLY A 680 -25.15 17.36 19.05
N THR A 681 -24.35 17.31 20.12
CA THR A 681 -24.61 18.08 21.34
C THR A 681 -24.22 19.55 21.13
N SER A 682 -25.16 20.35 20.61
CA SER A 682 -25.08 21.81 20.74
C SER A 682 -25.25 22.15 22.22
N GLN A 683 -24.27 22.83 22.83
CA GLN A 683 -24.50 23.60 24.05
C GLN A 683 -24.84 25.03 23.65
#